data_AF-A0A7C1VWD3-F1
#
_entry.id   AF-A0A7C1VWD3-F1
#
_cell.length_a   1.000
_cell.length_b   1.000
_cell.length_c   1.000
_cell.angle_alpha   90.00
_cell.angle_beta   90.00
_cell.angle_gamma   90.00
#
_symmetry.space_group_name_H-M   'P 1'
#
loop_
_entity.id
_entity.type
_entity.pdbx_description
1 polymer ?
#
loop_
_entity_poly.entity_id
_entity_poly.type
_entity_poly.pdbx_seq_one_letter_code
_entity_poly.pdbx_strand_id
1 'polypeptide(L)'
;MGDNYDDFVKEPKAETGLRAQVLQPGVVRSIHINEDVLGSGRFVDLSDTPSAYADQSDKFVKVNSEETGLAFQLVGASDVQPGTFPEGAYIFQGLVTINSINLEEYINFTGATTENLIKIPDNLAVALDITEGSNSYVQFITSDGDEDILFNKTIDIHHTAIRPDDHAVEIDVDAATFGDVKAIDIDYITGILVAGRDEGIILVNIDETLATGGEVFGLEVLATDGNASIHGMKVGPVVHPIHQNSGTFANPSLATNNTPSTDVPVMRDGIFANTTAIFNADDDYIIIGAAAAFQDMELILSTVSSKNIKPTFWYSTAGTGQFTQFTPVDGTDGCTHTGVISWDASDLTGHVADTGTGSFDIKIIRTRNNIGTTPVLGYAKTAATTEYVWDKNGDVSIRGLLISGAYAYRVGGTDVAVADGGTNLSSYAVGDLLYASGTTTLSKLADVAVGQVLISGGIGVAPAWSASPIVTTIKCTVLTDGYVPYHVSNAVGLANSGLFWDGAQLGIGTASPAVKLDVVGKIISAQNKANNVAKQLILLAHQYGITAEPEGFMMIETFSNASVNRIDIGGGNSGHNAATEITFNTTAGVTTRTGTQRMKIASDGGIHMAGMKSGTDQANAGADAGELYFDTNDDNTVKMGV
;
A
#
# COMPACT_ATOMS: atom_id res chain seq x y z
N MET A 1 -18.77 -125.55 -94.14
CA MET A 1 -18.93 -126.89 -93.55
C MET A 1 -18.16 -126.86 -92.26
N GLY A 2 -18.71 -126.89 -91.06
CA GLY A 2 -19.99 -127.32 -90.54
C GLY A 2 -19.73 -127.74 -89.08
N ASP A 3 -20.78 -127.68 -88.26
CA ASP A 3 -20.92 -128.33 -86.94
C ASP A 3 -20.29 -127.60 -85.73
N ASN A 4 -21.10 -126.97 -84.87
CA ASN A 4 -21.96 -127.50 -83.79
C ASN A 4 -21.14 -127.66 -82.48
N TYR A 5 -21.42 -126.86 -81.44
CA TYR A 5 -22.46 -127.02 -80.40
C TYR A 5 -22.14 -128.12 -79.37
N ASP A 6 -22.16 -127.70 -78.09
CA ASP A 6 -22.11 -128.46 -76.82
C ASP A 6 -20.79 -129.21 -76.49
N ASP A 7 -20.28 -129.19 -75.26
CA ASP A 7 -21.01 -129.24 -74.00
C ASP A 7 -20.19 -128.60 -72.85
N PHE A 8 -20.95 -128.21 -71.84
CA PHE A 8 -20.57 -127.73 -70.52
C PHE A 8 -19.67 -128.77 -69.78
N VAL A 9 -19.07 -128.59 -68.60
CA VAL A 9 -19.41 -127.89 -67.35
C VAL A 9 -18.12 -127.84 -66.54
N LYS A 10 -17.83 -126.72 -65.87
CA LYS A 10 -17.57 -126.66 -64.42
C LYS A 10 -17.40 -125.20 -64.00
N GLU A 11 -18.53 -124.56 -63.72
CA GLU A 11 -18.52 -123.59 -62.63
C GLU A 11 -18.31 -124.35 -61.30
N PRO A 12 -17.73 -123.68 -60.29
CA PRO A 12 -18.65 -123.12 -59.30
C PRO A 12 -18.31 -121.69 -58.84
N LYS A 13 -19.41 -120.98 -58.59
CA LYS A 13 -19.68 -120.13 -57.41
C LYS A 13 -19.17 -118.69 -57.45
N ALA A 14 -20.10 -117.81 -57.82
CA ALA A 14 -20.64 -116.74 -56.98
C ALA A 14 -19.66 -116.08 -56.01
N GLU A 15 -19.00 -115.01 -56.47
CA GLU A 15 -18.55 -113.94 -55.59
C GLU A 15 -18.98 -112.58 -56.15
N THR A 16 -19.83 -111.94 -55.35
CA THR A 16 -20.29 -110.56 -55.42
C THR A 16 -19.12 -109.62 -55.12
N GLY A 17 -18.63 -108.89 -56.12
CA GLY A 17 -17.55 -107.94 -55.87
C GLY A 17 -17.14 -107.13 -57.09
N LEU A 18 -16.97 -105.83 -56.85
CA LEU A 18 -16.40 -104.80 -57.70
C LEU A 18 -15.27 -105.34 -58.61
N ARG A 19 -15.40 -105.24 -59.94
CA ARG A 19 -14.33 -105.64 -60.86
C ARG A 19 -13.61 -104.41 -61.40
N ALA A 20 -12.37 -104.24 -60.98
CA ALA A 20 -11.44 -103.31 -61.60
C ALA A 20 -10.76 -104.01 -62.79
N GLN A 21 -10.95 -103.50 -64.01
CA GLN A 21 -10.16 -103.96 -65.15
C GLN A 21 -8.81 -103.24 -65.10
N VAL A 22 -7.78 -103.98 -64.67
CA VAL A 22 -6.40 -103.52 -64.56
C VAL A 22 -5.72 -103.76 -65.91
N LEU A 23 -5.19 -102.71 -66.55
CA LEU A 23 -4.43 -102.91 -67.80
C LEU A 23 -3.00 -103.36 -67.52
N GLN A 24 -2.41 -102.88 -66.42
CA GLN A 24 -1.08 -103.21 -65.90
C GLN A 24 -1.02 -102.90 -64.39
N PRO A 25 -0.11 -103.50 -63.60
CA PRO A 25 -0.06 -103.30 -62.14
C PRO A 25 -0.03 -101.81 -61.77
N GLY A 26 -1.02 -101.34 -61.02
CA GLY A 26 -1.13 -99.96 -60.51
C GLY A 26 -2.00 -98.99 -61.31
N VAL A 27 -2.55 -99.38 -62.48
CA VAL A 27 -3.47 -98.52 -63.26
C VAL A 27 -4.79 -99.26 -63.56
N VAL A 28 -5.86 -98.83 -62.88
CA VAL A 28 -7.24 -99.29 -63.14
C VAL A 28 -7.82 -98.46 -64.28
N ARG A 29 -8.25 -99.10 -65.38
CA ARG A 29 -8.79 -98.37 -66.55
C ARG A 29 -10.30 -98.10 -66.45
N SER A 30 -11.02 -98.99 -65.78
CA SER A 30 -12.43 -98.79 -65.42
C SER A 30 -12.79 -99.74 -64.28
N ILE A 31 -13.61 -99.23 -63.37
CA ILE A 31 -14.29 -100.02 -62.37
C ILE A 31 -15.68 -100.28 -62.93
N HIS A 32 -15.98 -101.53 -63.27
CA HIS A 32 -17.35 -101.91 -63.59
C HIS A 32 -18.04 -102.33 -62.29
N ILE A 33 -18.99 -101.51 -61.86
CA ILE A 33 -19.97 -101.86 -60.83
C ILE A 33 -21.08 -102.61 -61.56
N ASN A 34 -21.43 -103.78 -61.07
CA ASN A 34 -22.54 -104.55 -61.61
C ASN A 34 -23.84 -103.83 -61.21
N GLU A 35 -24.55 -103.21 -62.15
CA GLU A 35 -25.73 -102.38 -61.87
C GLU A 35 -26.93 -103.17 -61.31
N ASP A 36 -26.87 -104.51 -61.35
CA ASP A 36 -27.93 -105.41 -60.86
C ASP A 36 -27.85 -105.80 -59.36
N VAL A 37 -26.93 -105.21 -58.57
CA VAL A 37 -26.83 -105.48 -57.11
C VAL A 37 -26.82 -104.22 -56.24
N LEU A 38 -27.54 -103.18 -56.65
CA LEU A 38 -27.88 -102.08 -55.75
C LEU A 38 -29.40 -102.01 -55.62
N GLY A 39 -29.90 -102.51 -54.48
CA GLY A 39 -31.21 -102.12 -54.01
C GLY A 39 -31.28 -100.59 -53.98
N SER A 40 -32.36 -100.06 -54.55
CA SER A 40 -32.71 -98.64 -54.70
C SER A 40 -32.03 -97.70 -53.71
N GLY A 41 -31.13 -96.87 -54.22
CA GLY A 41 -30.51 -95.79 -53.48
C GLY A 41 -29.14 -95.46 -54.04
N ARG A 42 -29.05 -94.68 -55.13
CA ARG A 42 -27.82 -93.90 -55.34
C ARG A 42 -27.66 -93.05 -54.08
N PHE A 43 -26.44 -92.63 -53.72
CA PHE A 43 -26.23 -91.77 -52.56
C PHE A 43 -27.12 -90.50 -52.58
N VAL A 44 -27.65 -90.10 -53.74
CA VAL A 44 -28.59 -88.99 -53.97
C VAL A 44 -30.09 -89.34 -53.85
N ASP A 45 -30.44 -90.61 -53.74
CA ASP A 45 -31.82 -91.13 -53.74
C ASP A 45 -32.21 -91.71 -52.36
N LEU A 46 -31.32 -91.68 -51.37
CA LEU A 46 -31.69 -92.02 -50.01
C LEU A 46 -32.57 -90.89 -49.45
N SER A 47 -33.58 -91.23 -48.65
CA SER A 47 -34.53 -90.24 -48.11
C SER A 47 -33.88 -89.17 -47.22
N ASP A 48 -32.66 -89.45 -46.77
CA ASP A 48 -31.83 -88.63 -45.90
C ASP A 48 -30.73 -87.86 -46.66
N THR A 49 -30.66 -87.98 -47.98
CA THR A 49 -29.87 -87.08 -48.83
C THR A 49 -30.70 -85.86 -49.20
N PRO A 50 -30.21 -84.63 -48.99
CA PRO A 50 -30.99 -83.44 -49.31
C PRO A 50 -31.41 -83.41 -50.79
N SER A 51 -32.73 -83.41 -51.05
CA SER A 51 -33.29 -83.51 -52.41
C SER A 51 -33.07 -82.27 -53.28
N ALA A 52 -32.51 -81.19 -52.71
CA ALA A 52 -32.09 -79.99 -53.43
C ALA A 52 -31.01 -79.22 -52.65
N TYR A 53 -30.04 -78.68 -53.39
CA TYR A 53 -29.01 -77.75 -52.87
C TYR A 53 -29.41 -76.28 -53.07
N ALA A 54 -30.58 -76.03 -53.68
CA ALA A 54 -31.13 -74.68 -53.86
C ALA A 54 -31.37 -74.03 -52.49
N ASP A 55 -30.97 -72.77 -52.34
CA ASP A 55 -31.06 -71.97 -51.11
C ASP A 55 -30.32 -72.56 -49.89
N GLN A 56 -29.32 -73.43 -50.14
CA GLN A 56 -28.47 -74.02 -49.09
C GLN A 56 -27.04 -73.43 -49.08
N SER A 57 -26.79 -72.33 -49.80
CA SER A 57 -25.52 -71.59 -49.66
C SER A 57 -25.34 -71.15 -48.21
N ASP A 58 -24.09 -71.19 -47.73
CA ASP A 58 -23.67 -70.79 -46.38
C ASP A 58 -24.23 -71.62 -45.20
N LYS A 59 -24.75 -72.82 -45.49
CA LYS A 59 -25.10 -73.85 -44.49
C LYS A 59 -24.08 -74.98 -44.49
N PHE A 60 -23.78 -75.55 -43.34
CA PHE A 60 -22.94 -76.75 -43.24
C PHE A 60 -23.81 -78.01 -43.13
N VAL A 61 -23.24 -79.15 -43.54
CA VAL A 61 -23.89 -80.45 -43.44
C VAL A 61 -23.61 -81.02 -42.06
N LYS A 62 -24.65 -81.32 -41.30
CA LYS A 62 -24.54 -82.04 -40.02
C LYS A 62 -25.40 -83.29 -40.03
N VAL A 63 -25.10 -84.23 -39.14
CA VAL A 63 -26.03 -85.34 -38.87
C VAL A 63 -27.31 -84.77 -38.27
N ASN A 64 -28.48 -85.20 -38.78
CA ASN A 64 -29.77 -84.77 -38.28
C ASN A 64 -29.94 -85.20 -36.80
N SER A 65 -30.86 -84.57 -36.07
CA SER A 65 -31.06 -84.83 -34.63
C SER A 65 -31.53 -86.25 -34.30
N GLU A 66 -31.96 -87.01 -35.31
CA GLU A 66 -32.40 -88.40 -35.17
C GLU A 66 -31.28 -89.41 -35.48
N GLU A 67 -30.08 -88.93 -35.83
CA GLU A 67 -28.92 -89.73 -36.26
C GLU A 67 -29.17 -90.63 -37.48
N THR A 68 -30.20 -90.30 -38.26
CA THR A 68 -30.66 -91.09 -39.41
C THR A 68 -30.24 -90.52 -40.76
N GLY A 69 -29.53 -89.38 -40.78
CA GLY A 69 -29.31 -88.64 -42.02
C GLY A 69 -28.44 -87.41 -41.92
N LEU A 70 -28.25 -86.72 -43.06
CA LEU A 70 -27.53 -85.45 -43.15
C LEU A 70 -28.51 -84.30 -43.42
N ALA A 71 -28.37 -83.18 -42.71
CA ALA A 71 -29.19 -81.99 -42.86
C ALA A 71 -28.33 -80.72 -43.01
N PHE A 72 -28.81 -79.75 -43.79
CA PHE A 72 -28.20 -78.43 -43.91
C PHE A 72 -28.66 -77.52 -42.78
N GLN A 73 -27.72 -77.00 -42.00
CA GLN A 73 -28.01 -76.07 -40.91
C GLN A 73 -27.27 -74.74 -41.09
N LEU A 74 -27.96 -73.64 -40.81
CA LEU A 74 -27.34 -72.33 -40.63
C LEU A 74 -26.47 -72.39 -39.37
N VAL A 75 -25.27 -71.81 -39.40
CA VAL A 75 -24.41 -71.76 -38.20
C VAL A 75 -25.13 -70.97 -37.09
N GLY A 76 -25.62 -71.66 -36.07
CA GLY A 76 -26.13 -71.03 -34.86
C GLY A 76 -25.01 -70.75 -33.87
N ALA A 77 -25.15 -69.72 -33.03
CA ALA A 77 -24.14 -69.37 -32.01
C ALA A 77 -23.82 -70.54 -31.04
N SER A 78 -24.73 -71.51 -30.90
CA SER A 78 -24.55 -72.72 -30.09
C SER A 78 -23.78 -73.85 -30.79
N ASP A 79 -23.61 -73.80 -32.11
CA ASP A 79 -22.95 -74.86 -32.89
C ASP A 79 -21.42 -74.65 -32.99
N VAL A 80 -20.92 -73.53 -32.46
CA VAL A 80 -19.49 -73.21 -32.39
C VAL A 80 -18.95 -73.74 -31.05
N GLN A 81 -18.37 -74.94 -31.05
CA GLN A 81 -17.62 -75.44 -29.89
C GLN A 81 -16.32 -74.62 -29.73
N PRO A 82 -15.88 -74.30 -28.51
CA PRO A 82 -14.63 -73.59 -28.26
C PRO A 82 -13.44 -74.53 -28.49
N GLY A 83 -13.17 -74.84 -29.75
CA GLY A 83 -11.93 -75.46 -30.20
C GLY A 83 -10.99 -74.37 -30.69
N THR A 84 -9.72 -74.44 -30.30
CA THR A 84 -8.65 -73.49 -30.61
C THR A 84 -8.77 -72.96 -32.03
N PHE A 85 -9.20 -71.72 -32.14
CA PHE A 85 -9.36 -71.07 -33.41
C PHE A 85 -8.02 -70.53 -33.92
N PRO A 86 -7.74 -70.60 -35.24
CA PRO A 86 -6.54 -70.00 -35.79
C PRO A 86 -6.59 -68.47 -35.63
N GLU A 87 -5.48 -67.91 -35.17
CA GLU A 87 -5.28 -66.47 -34.95
C GLU A 87 -5.56 -65.69 -36.25
N GLY A 88 -6.73 -65.05 -36.31
CA GLY A 88 -7.22 -64.31 -37.48
C GLY A 88 -8.55 -63.62 -37.19
N ALA A 89 -8.69 -62.38 -37.67
CA ALA A 89 -9.76 -61.45 -37.31
C ALA A 89 -11.19 -62.04 -37.42
N TYR A 90 -11.91 -62.06 -36.29
CA TYR A 90 -13.34 -62.33 -36.24
C TYR A 90 -14.12 -61.07 -36.58
N ILE A 91 -14.64 -61.01 -37.81
CA ILE A 91 -15.60 -59.98 -38.20
C ILE A 91 -16.99 -60.52 -37.82
N PHE A 92 -17.54 -60.08 -36.68
CA PHE A 92 -18.95 -60.29 -36.36
C PHE A 92 -19.82 -59.34 -37.21
N GLN A 93 -19.90 -59.58 -38.52
CA GLN A 93 -20.80 -58.85 -39.41
C GLN A 93 -22.23 -59.39 -39.25
N GLY A 94 -23.18 -58.52 -38.91
CA GLY A 94 -24.61 -58.82 -39.03
C GLY A 94 -25.32 -59.36 -37.78
N LEU A 95 -24.71 -59.33 -36.59
CA LEU A 95 -25.46 -59.55 -35.34
C LEU A 95 -26.16 -58.25 -34.94
N VAL A 96 -27.43 -58.13 -35.34
CA VAL A 96 -28.23 -56.89 -35.27
C VAL A 96 -28.47 -56.39 -33.83
N THR A 97 -28.24 -57.21 -32.80
CA THR A 97 -28.36 -56.82 -31.39
C THR A 97 -27.59 -57.81 -30.51
N ILE A 98 -26.53 -57.36 -29.83
CA ILE A 98 -25.91 -58.08 -28.72
C ILE A 98 -26.34 -57.38 -27.44
N ASN A 99 -27.09 -58.07 -26.57
CA ASN A 99 -27.57 -57.48 -25.33
C ASN A 99 -26.48 -57.36 -24.25
N SER A 100 -25.43 -58.18 -24.32
CA SER A 100 -24.31 -58.17 -23.38
C SER A 100 -23.11 -58.88 -24.00
N ILE A 101 -21.91 -58.35 -23.75
CA ILE A 101 -20.63 -58.98 -24.11
C ILE A 101 -19.88 -59.27 -22.80
N ASN A 102 -19.49 -60.53 -22.58
CA ASN A 102 -18.62 -60.95 -21.48
C ASN A 102 -17.37 -61.59 -22.07
N LEU A 103 -16.20 -61.00 -21.85
CA LEU A 103 -14.95 -61.40 -22.52
C LEU A 103 -13.97 -62.14 -21.62
N GLU A 104 -14.17 -62.17 -20.31
CA GLU A 104 -13.29 -62.78 -19.29
C GLU A 104 -11.81 -62.28 -19.29
N GLU A 105 -11.39 -61.54 -20.31
CA GLU A 105 -10.06 -60.98 -20.56
C GLU A 105 -10.15 -59.53 -21.10
N TYR A 106 -8.99 -58.92 -21.39
CA TYR A 106 -8.90 -57.54 -21.87
C TYR A 106 -9.48 -57.34 -23.28
N ILE A 107 -10.18 -56.23 -23.50
CA ILE A 107 -10.45 -55.72 -24.84
C ILE A 107 -9.17 -55.05 -25.35
N ASN A 108 -8.53 -55.65 -26.36
CA ASN A 108 -7.32 -55.09 -26.97
C ASN A 108 -7.62 -54.54 -28.37
N PHE A 109 -7.32 -53.26 -28.59
CA PHE A 109 -7.53 -52.58 -29.86
C PHE A 109 -6.19 -52.48 -30.64
N THR A 110 -6.01 -53.32 -31.67
CA THR A 110 -4.69 -53.55 -32.33
C THR A 110 -4.56 -52.94 -33.73
N GLY A 111 -5.46 -52.02 -34.13
CA GLY A 111 -5.40 -51.37 -35.44
C GLY A 111 -4.09 -50.62 -35.68
N ALA A 112 -3.22 -51.17 -36.54
CA ALA A 112 -1.93 -50.55 -36.89
C ALA A 112 -2.04 -49.54 -38.04
N THR A 113 -3.17 -49.47 -38.75
CA THR A 113 -3.35 -48.60 -39.94
C THR A 113 -4.74 -47.92 -40.05
N THR A 114 -5.64 -48.11 -39.08
CA THR A 114 -6.96 -47.45 -39.00
C THR A 114 -7.30 -47.08 -37.55
N GLU A 115 -8.23 -46.16 -37.37
CA GLU A 115 -8.72 -45.76 -36.04
C GLU A 115 -9.35 -46.95 -35.30
N ASN A 116 -8.91 -47.19 -34.07
CA ASN A 116 -9.65 -48.01 -33.12
C ASN A 116 -10.79 -47.16 -32.56
N LEU A 117 -12.03 -47.45 -32.94
CA LEU A 117 -13.18 -46.60 -32.61
C LEU A 117 -14.06 -47.23 -31.55
N ILE A 118 -14.30 -46.49 -30.46
CA ILE A 118 -15.47 -46.67 -29.60
C ILE A 118 -16.44 -45.55 -29.99
N LYS A 119 -17.58 -45.90 -30.61
CA LYS A 119 -18.62 -44.94 -31.00
C LYS A 119 -19.77 -45.02 -30.00
N ILE A 120 -20.13 -43.88 -29.43
CA ILE A 120 -21.22 -43.75 -28.47
C ILE A 120 -22.43 -43.15 -29.20
N PRO A 121 -23.67 -43.65 -28.99
CA PRO A 121 -24.85 -43.09 -29.65
C PRO A 121 -25.11 -41.65 -29.21
N ASP A 122 -25.60 -40.84 -30.14
CA ASP A 122 -26.06 -39.47 -29.89
C ASP A 122 -27.44 -39.46 -29.21
N ASN A 123 -27.74 -38.37 -28.52
CA ASN A 123 -28.99 -38.04 -27.85
C ASN A 123 -29.45 -39.04 -26.78
N LEU A 124 -28.53 -39.46 -25.90
CA LEU A 124 -28.84 -40.33 -24.77
C LEU A 124 -28.45 -39.70 -23.44
N ALA A 125 -29.38 -39.73 -22.49
CA ALA A 125 -29.17 -39.27 -21.11
C ALA A 125 -28.09 -40.07 -20.36
N VAL A 126 -27.85 -41.32 -20.75
CA VAL A 126 -26.71 -42.14 -20.34
C VAL A 126 -26.30 -43.00 -21.53
N ALA A 127 -25.31 -42.54 -22.27
CA ALA A 127 -24.89 -43.17 -23.52
C ALA A 127 -23.83 -44.26 -23.28
N LEU A 128 -22.99 -44.08 -22.24
CA LEU A 128 -22.09 -45.08 -21.68
C LEU A 128 -21.96 -44.84 -20.17
N ASP A 129 -22.00 -45.92 -19.37
CA ASP A 129 -21.81 -45.87 -17.92
C ASP A 129 -20.84 -46.95 -17.46
N ILE A 130 -19.81 -46.55 -16.71
CA ILE A 130 -18.87 -47.45 -16.05
C ILE A 130 -19.35 -47.62 -14.61
N THR A 131 -19.79 -48.83 -14.26
CA THR A 131 -20.47 -49.09 -12.98
C THR A 131 -19.84 -50.21 -12.15
N GLU A 132 -19.97 -50.12 -10.84
CA GLU A 132 -19.84 -51.22 -9.89
C GLU A 132 -21.20 -51.43 -9.19
N GLY A 133 -21.99 -52.39 -9.66
CA GLY A 133 -23.34 -52.61 -9.16
C GLY A 133 -24.25 -51.39 -9.45
N SER A 134 -24.73 -50.72 -8.40
CA SER A 134 -25.53 -49.49 -8.52
C SER A 134 -24.69 -48.20 -8.47
N ASN A 135 -23.38 -48.30 -8.30
CA ASN A 135 -22.49 -47.13 -8.29
C ASN A 135 -22.02 -46.84 -9.71
N SER A 136 -22.37 -45.67 -10.24
CA SER A 136 -21.71 -45.12 -11.43
C SER A 136 -20.40 -44.44 -11.04
N TYR A 137 -19.37 -44.61 -11.88
CA TYR A 137 -18.07 -43.98 -11.76
C TYR A 137 -17.89 -42.88 -12.82
N VAL A 138 -18.09 -43.24 -14.09
CA VAL A 138 -17.97 -42.33 -15.23
C VAL A 138 -19.17 -42.53 -16.15
N GLN A 139 -19.86 -41.43 -16.47
CA GLN A 139 -20.96 -41.40 -17.42
C GLN A 139 -20.61 -40.50 -18.59
N PHE A 140 -20.89 -40.98 -19.80
CA PHE A 140 -20.93 -40.16 -21.00
C PHE A 140 -22.40 -39.86 -21.28
N ILE A 141 -22.75 -38.58 -21.28
CA ILE A 141 -24.07 -38.06 -21.57
C ILE A 141 -23.97 -37.37 -22.93
N THR A 142 -24.83 -37.74 -23.86
CA THR A 142 -24.80 -37.21 -25.24
C THR A 142 -26.11 -36.53 -25.61
N SER A 143 -26.78 -35.87 -24.66
CA SER A 143 -28.04 -35.15 -24.93
C SER A 143 -27.85 -34.10 -26.02
N ASP A 144 -28.86 -33.92 -26.89
CA ASP A 144 -28.82 -32.94 -27.99
C ASP A 144 -28.37 -31.54 -27.51
N GLY A 145 -27.11 -31.17 -27.80
CA GLY A 145 -26.56 -29.85 -27.54
C GLY A 145 -26.02 -29.59 -26.13
N ASP A 146 -26.03 -30.60 -25.25
CA ASP A 146 -25.45 -30.57 -23.91
C ASP A 146 -24.76 -31.93 -23.65
N GLU A 147 -23.59 -32.15 -24.25
CA GLU A 147 -22.79 -33.35 -24.02
C GLU A 147 -21.84 -33.18 -22.82
N ASP A 148 -21.81 -34.18 -21.94
CA ASP A 148 -21.05 -34.16 -20.70
C ASP A 148 -20.29 -35.46 -20.43
N ILE A 149 -19.20 -35.33 -19.69
CA ILE A 149 -18.53 -36.46 -19.03
C ILE A 149 -18.63 -36.23 -17.53
N LEU A 150 -19.37 -37.11 -16.85
CA LEU A 150 -19.63 -36.98 -15.42
C LEU A 150 -18.80 -37.98 -14.63
N PHE A 151 -18.01 -37.47 -13.69
CA PHE A 151 -17.31 -38.28 -12.70
C PHE A 151 -18.13 -38.30 -11.40
N ASN A 152 -18.77 -39.42 -11.12
CA ASN A 152 -19.72 -39.56 -10.01
C ASN A 152 -19.04 -39.88 -8.66
N LYS A 153 -17.71 -39.95 -8.65
CA LYS A 153 -16.85 -40.25 -7.51
C LYS A 153 -15.66 -39.27 -7.51
N THR A 154 -14.87 -39.29 -6.44
CA THR A 154 -13.64 -38.49 -6.34
C THR A 154 -12.68 -38.78 -7.49
N ILE A 155 -12.06 -37.71 -7.99
CA ILE A 155 -10.99 -37.77 -8.99
C ILE A 155 -9.67 -37.45 -8.28
N ASP A 156 -8.72 -38.38 -8.34
CA ASP A 156 -7.35 -38.14 -7.90
C ASP A 156 -6.45 -38.00 -9.13
N ILE A 157 -5.69 -36.91 -9.21
CA ILE A 157 -4.71 -36.68 -10.27
C ILE A 157 -3.31 -36.75 -9.64
N HIS A 158 -2.64 -37.89 -9.84
CA HIS A 158 -1.29 -38.12 -9.34
C HIS A 158 -0.27 -38.00 -10.48
N HIS A 159 0.66 -37.06 -10.35
CA HIS A 159 1.68 -36.78 -11.36
C HIS A 159 3.05 -36.60 -10.72
N THR A 160 4.10 -37.04 -11.42
CA THR A 160 5.50 -36.82 -11.06
C THR A 160 6.25 -36.42 -12.31
N ALA A 161 6.68 -35.16 -12.37
CA ALA A 161 7.44 -34.65 -13.50
C ALA A 161 8.78 -35.38 -13.64
N ILE A 162 9.14 -35.74 -14.87
CA ILE A 162 10.43 -36.37 -15.21
C ILE A 162 11.35 -35.43 -16.01
N ARG A 163 10.86 -34.25 -16.36
CA ARG A 163 11.57 -33.20 -17.10
C ARG A 163 11.05 -31.81 -16.68
N PRO A 164 11.78 -30.73 -16.96
CA PRO A 164 11.25 -29.37 -16.86
C PRO A 164 10.09 -29.14 -17.85
N ASP A 165 9.20 -28.19 -17.53
CA ASP A 165 8.06 -27.79 -18.37
C ASP A 165 7.07 -28.94 -18.60
N ASP A 166 6.53 -29.46 -17.49
CA ASP A 166 5.57 -30.56 -17.45
C ASP A 166 4.33 -30.13 -16.67
N HIS A 167 3.15 -30.62 -17.06
CA HIS A 167 1.87 -30.25 -16.48
C HIS A 167 1.12 -31.49 -15.99
N ALA A 168 0.69 -31.46 -14.72
CA ALA A 168 -0.19 -32.51 -14.19
C ALA A 168 -1.62 -32.40 -14.76
N VAL A 169 -2.08 -31.17 -14.99
CA VAL A 169 -3.36 -30.81 -15.57
C VAL A 169 -3.16 -29.60 -16.47
N GLU A 170 -3.67 -29.66 -17.68
CA GLU A 170 -3.68 -28.57 -18.66
C GLU A 170 -5.11 -28.39 -19.17
N ILE A 171 -5.58 -27.14 -19.20
CA ILE A 171 -6.94 -26.79 -19.59
C ILE A 171 -6.85 -25.74 -20.71
N ASP A 172 -6.95 -26.22 -21.95
CA ASP A 172 -6.97 -25.37 -23.13
C ASP A 172 -8.41 -25.04 -23.53
N VAL A 173 -8.78 -23.76 -23.41
CA VAL A 173 -10.12 -23.28 -23.76
C VAL A 173 -10.02 -22.15 -24.76
N ASP A 174 -10.63 -22.35 -25.93
CA ASP A 174 -10.86 -21.30 -26.93
C ASP A 174 -12.30 -20.79 -26.78
N ALA A 175 -12.46 -19.51 -26.45
CA ALA A 175 -13.78 -18.89 -26.34
C ALA A 175 -14.48 -18.73 -27.71
N ALA A 176 -13.78 -18.94 -28.83
CA ALA A 176 -14.30 -18.90 -30.19
C ALA A 176 -15.16 -17.65 -30.49
N THR A 177 -14.75 -16.50 -29.96
CA THR A 177 -15.43 -15.17 -30.04
C THR A 177 -16.71 -15.02 -29.20
N PHE A 178 -17.14 -16.04 -28.47
CA PHE A 178 -18.29 -15.96 -27.57
C PHE A 178 -17.93 -15.26 -26.25
N GLY A 179 -18.90 -14.55 -25.69
CA GLY A 179 -18.80 -14.01 -24.33
C GLY A 179 -19.21 -15.06 -23.30
N ASP A 180 -18.81 -14.84 -22.04
CA ASP A 180 -19.23 -15.63 -20.87
C ASP A 180 -18.69 -17.07 -20.78
N VAL A 181 -17.62 -17.40 -21.50
CA VAL A 181 -16.94 -18.70 -21.41
C VAL A 181 -16.20 -18.85 -20.07
N LYS A 182 -16.28 -20.03 -19.44
CA LYS A 182 -15.57 -20.39 -18.20
C LYS A 182 -14.68 -21.59 -18.49
N ALA A 183 -13.38 -21.47 -18.20
CA ALA A 183 -12.48 -22.62 -18.27
C ALA A 183 -12.62 -23.54 -17.05
N ILE A 184 -12.93 -22.94 -15.90
CA ILE A 184 -13.24 -23.62 -14.65
C ILE A 184 -14.47 -22.91 -14.06
N ASP A 185 -15.50 -23.68 -13.77
CA ASP A 185 -16.67 -23.23 -13.00
C ASP A 185 -16.80 -24.10 -11.75
N ILE A 186 -17.04 -23.47 -10.60
CA ILE A 186 -17.12 -24.14 -9.30
C ILE A 186 -18.40 -23.70 -8.63
N ASP A 187 -19.38 -24.59 -8.59
CA ASP A 187 -20.58 -24.42 -7.79
C ASP A 187 -20.40 -25.10 -6.42
N TYR A 188 -20.21 -24.28 -5.38
CA TYR A 188 -20.04 -24.73 -4.01
C TYR A 188 -21.25 -24.36 -3.15
N ILE A 189 -22.04 -25.37 -2.78
CA ILE A 189 -23.22 -25.21 -1.92
C ILE A 189 -22.81 -25.43 -0.46
N THR A 190 -22.73 -24.33 0.31
CA THR A 190 -22.24 -24.33 1.70
C THR A 190 -23.06 -25.17 2.69
N GLY A 191 -24.37 -25.34 2.43
CA GLY A 191 -25.27 -25.95 3.41
C GLY A 191 -25.43 -25.11 4.68
N ILE A 192 -25.53 -25.76 5.84
CA ILE A 192 -25.60 -25.07 7.14
C ILE A 192 -24.19 -24.97 7.72
N LEU A 193 -23.67 -23.75 7.82
CA LEU A 193 -22.44 -23.43 8.54
C LEU A 193 -22.78 -22.87 9.93
N VAL A 194 -22.17 -23.45 10.96
CA VAL A 194 -22.29 -22.99 12.37
C VAL A 194 -20.93 -22.48 12.83
N ALA A 195 -20.90 -21.65 13.89
CA ALA A 195 -19.64 -21.11 14.42
C ALA A 195 -18.62 -22.23 14.75
N GLY A 196 -17.34 -22.02 14.43
CA GLY A 196 -16.28 -23.02 14.62
C GLY A 196 -16.02 -23.93 13.42
N ARG A 197 -16.54 -23.59 12.23
CA ARG A 197 -16.45 -24.39 11.00
C ARG A 197 -15.82 -23.54 9.90
N ASP A 198 -14.73 -24.06 9.33
CA ASP A 198 -14.02 -23.45 8.21
C ASP A 198 -14.06 -24.36 6.98
N GLU A 199 -14.22 -23.76 5.81
CA GLU A 199 -14.23 -24.45 4.52
C GLU A 199 -13.24 -23.81 3.54
N GLY A 200 -12.44 -24.65 2.87
CA GLY A 200 -11.61 -24.26 1.74
C GLY A 200 -12.21 -24.79 0.44
N ILE A 201 -12.63 -23.89 -0.47
CA ILE A 201 -13.13 -24.29 -1.80
C ILE A 201 -11.97 -24.72 -2.70
N ILE A 202 -10.88 -23.94 -2.67
CA ILE A 202 -9.61 -24.26 -3.31
C ILE A 202 -8.54 -24.24 -2.23
N LEU A 203 -7.90 -25.38 -2.00
CA LEU A 203 -6.78 -25.51 -1.09
C LEU A 203 -5.52 -25.81 -1.89
N VAL A 204 -4.49 -24.98 -1.72
CA VAL A 204 -3.17 -25.20 -2.30
C VAL A 204 -2.20 -25.46 -1.16
N ASN A 205 -1.76 -26.72 -1.02
CA ASN A 205 -0.75 -27.12 -0.05
C ASN A 205 0.60 -27.29 -0.78
N ILE A 206 1.61 -26.57 -0.34
CA ILE A 206 2.96 -26.60 -0.94
C ILE A 206 3.91 -27.21 0.08
N ASP A 207 4.51 -28.34 -0.29
CA ASP A 207 5.53 -29.00 0.53
C ASP A 207 6.93 -28.53 0.11
N GLU A 208 7.54 -27.73 0.97
CA GLU A 208 8.91 -27.20 0.76
C GLU A 208 9.97 -27.96 1.56
N THR A 209 9.64 -29.10 2.18
CA THR A 209 10.56 -29.82 3.10
C THR A 209 11.88 -30.22 2.46
N LEU A 210 11.91 -30.42 1.14
CA LEU A 210 13.11 -30.75 0.36
C LEU A 210 13.64 -29.56 -0.48
N ALA A 211 12.99 -28.39 -0.42
CA ALA A 211 13.40 -27.22 -1.16
C ALA A 211 14.70 -26.62 -0.56
N THR A 212 15.61 -26.16 -1.43
CA THR A 212 16.85 -25.49 -1.02
C THR A 212 16.92 -24.02 -1.49
N GLY A 213 15.87 -23.56 -2.18
CA GLY A 213 15.70 -22.24 -2.78
C GLY A 213 14.73 -22.30 -3.98
N GLY A 214 14.53 -21.15 -4.65
CA GLY A 214 13.59 -21.01 -5.77
C GLY A 214 12.40 -20.11 -5.44
N GLU A 215 11.49 -19.97 -6.40
CA GLU A 215 10.22 -19.26 -6.22
C GLU A 215 9.08 -20.23 -6.59
N VAL A 216 8.00 -20.21 -5.81
CA VAL A 216 6.78 -20.98 -6.06
C VAL A 216 5.61 -19.99 -6.01
N PHE A 217 4.83 -19.94 -7.09
CA PHE A 217 3.62 -19.12 -7.16
C PHE A 217 2.39 -20.01 -6.93
N GLY A 218 1.59 -19.71 -5.90
CA GLY A 218 0.33 -20.41 -5.66
C GLY A 218 -0.76 -20.07 -6.69
N LEU A 219 -0.67 -18.87 -7.28
CA LEU A 219 -1.48 -18.43 -8.41
C LEU A 219 -0.64 -17.49 -9.28
N GLU A 220 -0.49 -17.84 -10.56
CA GLU A 220 0.17 -17.00 -11.54
C GLU A 220 -0.82 -16.61 -12.64
N VAL A 221 -0.88 -15.33 -13.00
CA VAL A 221 -1.77 -14.81 -14.05
C VAL A 221 -0.95 -13.99 -15.03
N LEU A 222 -0.86 -14.46 -16.27
CA LEU A 222 -0.08 -13.85 -17.35
C LEU A 222 -0.99 -13.48 -18.53
N ALA A 223 -0.62 -12.43 -19.28
CA ALA A 223 -1.34 -12.02 -20.48
C ALA A 223 -0.36 -11.56 -21.57
N THR A 224 -0.75 -11.76 -22.83
CA THR A 224 -0.05 -11.26 -24.01
C THR A 224 -0.59 -9.88 -24.43
N ASP A 225 0.09 -9.23 -25.39
CA ASP A 225 -0.33 -7.92 -25.90
C ASP A 225 -1.76 -7.95 -26.48
N GLY A 226 -2.58 -6.98 -26.08
CA GLY A 226 -3.97 -6.86 -26.53
C GLY A 226 -4.64 -5.60 -26.00
N ASN A 227 -5.93 -5.42 -26.35
CA ASN A 227 -6.73 -4.24 -25.95
C ASN A 227 -7.71 -4.52 -24.79
N ALA A 228 -7.73 -5.74 -24.25
CA ALA A 228 -8.62 -6.12 -23.16
C ALA A 228 -8.10 -5.61 -21.80
N SER A 229 -8.99 -5.27 -20.86
CA SER A 229 -8.61 -5.05 -19.46
C SER A 229 -8.47 -6.39 -18.77
N ILE A 230 -7.24 -6.76 -18.42
CA ILE A 230 -6.96 -8.01 -17.72
C ILE A 230 -7.01 -7.75 -16.22
N HIS A 231 -7.79 -8.55 -15.49
CA HIS A 231 -7.92 -8.48 -14.04
C HIS A 231 -7.52 -9.84 -13.46
N GLY A 232 -6.49 -9.87 -12.61
CA GLY A 232 -6.05 -11.12 -11.97
C GLY A 232 -7.06 -11.68 -10.97
N MET A 233 -7.86 -10.81 -10.33
CA MET A 233 -8.94 -11.20 -9.44
C MET A 233 -10.07 -10.17 -9.51
N LYS A 234 -11.31 -10.65 -9.66
CA LYS A 234 -12.52 -9.85 -9.56
C LYS A 234 -13.35 -10.37 -8.39
N VAL A 235 -13.69 -9.48 -7.47
CA VAL A 235 -14.46 -9.80 -6.27
C VAL A 235 -15.75 -8.98 -6.27
N GLY A 236 -16.88 -9.65 -6.02
CA GLY A 236 -18.21 -9.04 -6.02
C GLY A 236 -18.57 -8.33 -4.71
N PRO A 237 -19.76 -7.70 -4.63
CA PRO A 237 -20.26 -7.11 -3.40
C PRO A 237 -20.31 -8.13 -2.24
N VAL A 238 -20.17 -7.64 -1.01
CA VAL A 238 -20.23 -8.44 0.25
C VAL A 238 -19.02 -9.34 0.50
N VAL A 239 -18.16 -9.59 -0.50
CA VAL A 239 -16.97 -10.43 -0.37
C VAL A 239 -15.75 -9.60 0.04
N HIS A 240 -14.98 -10.10 1.01
CA HIS A 240 -13.68 -9.53 1.42
C HIS A 240 -12.60 -10.06 0.47
N PRO A 241 -11.93 -9.23 -0.34
CA PRO A 241 -11.04 -9.75 -1.39
C PRO A 241 -9.81 -10.49 -0.88
N ILE A 242 -9.22 -10.04 0.24
CA ILE A 242 -7.98 -10.61 0.78
C ILE A 242 -8.12 -10.74 2.30
N HIS A 243 -7.84 -11.94 2.80
CA HIS A 243 -7.56 -12.23 4.20
C HIS A 243 -6.16 -12.85 4.25
N GLN A 244 -5.21 -12.15 4.87
CA GLN A 244 -3.83 -12.60 5.00
C GLN A 244 -3.48 -12.82 6.48
N ASN A 245 -3.31 -14.09 6.86
CA ASN A 245 -2.73 -14.48 8.14
C ASN A 245 -1.20 -14.46 8.04
N SER A 246 -0.57 -13.41 8.57
CA SER A 246 0.89 -13.23 8.50
C SER A 246 1.55 -13.67 9.82
N GLY A 247 2.37 -14.71 9.75
CA GLY A 247 3.12 -15.22 10.90
C GLY A 247 4.44 -15.85 10.51
N THR A 248 5.14 -16.40 11.49
CA THR A 248 6.34 -17.22 11.26
C THR A 248 6.23 -18.45 12.12
N PHE A 249 6.40 -19.63 11.51
CA PHE A 249 6.40 -20.88 12.24
C PHE A 249 7.56 -20.94 13.23
N ALA A 250 7.25 -21.35 14.45
CA ALA A 250 8.20 -21.58 15.51
C ALA A 250 7.97 -22.97 16.13
N ASN A 251 9.01 -23.47 16.78
CA ASN A 251 8.91 -24.70 17.56
C ASN A 251 7.89 -24.51 18.70
N PRO A 252 6.96 -25.47 18.90
CA PRO A 252 5.97 -25.38 19.96
C PRO A 252 6.62 -25.49 21.35
N SER A 253 5.92 -25.05 22.39
CA SER A 253 6.34 -25.17 23.79
C SER A 253 5.81 -26.41 24.51
N LEU A 254 4.68 -26.98 24.04
CA LEU A 254 4.15 -28.31 24.42
C LEU A 254 4.04 -29.28 23.20
N ALA A 255 4.40 -30.54 23.36
CA ALA A 255 4.23 -31.61 22.39
C ALA A 255 4.15 -32.92 23.18
N THR A 256 2.99 -33.55 23.22
CA THR A 256 2.79 -34.82 23.94
C THR A 256 2.28 -35.89 23.00
N ASN A 257 2.55 -37.14 23.35
CA ASN A 257 2.04 -38.30 22.63
C ASN A 257 1.31 -39.21 23.62
N ASN A 258 0.00 -39.37 23.40
CA ASN A 258 -0.92 -40.19 24.20
C ASN A 258 -0.82 -39.96 25.72
N THR A 259 -0.45 -38.75 26.13
CA THR A 259 -0.37 -38.33 27.53
C THR A 259 -0.81 -36.87 27.63
N PRO A 260 -1.41 -36.43 28.74
CA PRO A 260 -1.96 -35.07 28.84
C PRO A 260 -0.87 -33.99 29.00
N SER A 261 0.30 -34.32 29.54
CA SER A 261 1.32 -33.32 29.90
C SER A 261 2.77 -33.78 29.80
N THR A 262 3.04 -35.05 29.44
CA THR A 262 4.41 -35.54 29.33
C THR A 262 4.99 -35.08 28.00
N ASP A 263 5.97 -34.18 28.07
CA ASP A 263 6.65 -33.66 26.90
C ASP A 263 7.40 -34.75 26.12
N VAL A 264 7.32 -34.67 24.79
CA VAL A 264 8.10 -35.43 23.81
C VAL A 264 8.94 -34.43 23.00
N PRO A 265 10.15 -34.08 23.47
CA PRO A 265 10.97 -33.00 22.88
C PRO A 265 11.30 -33.17 21.40
N VAL A 266 11.34 -34.42 20.92
CA VAL A 266 11.58 -34.72 19.50
C VAL A 266 10.49 -34.14 18.60
N MET A 267 9.22 -34.16 19.04
CA MET A 267 8.11 -33.66 18.23
C MET A 267 8.13 -32.13 18.01
N ARG A 268 9.00 -31.40 18.69
CA ARG A 268 9.04 -29.92 18.70
C ARG A 268 10.41 -29.34 18.36
N ASP A 269 11.39 -30.16 18.00
CA ASP A 269 12.78 -29.70 17.88
C ASP A 269 13.07 -29.04 16.52
N GLY A 270 12.20 -29.23 15.53
CA GLY A 270 12.36 -28.72 14.18
C GLY A 270 13.34 -29.52 13.32
N ILE A 271 13.71 -30.74 13.74
CA ILE A 271 14.73 -31.58 13.10
C ILE A 271 14.06 -32.78 12.41
N PHE A 272 14.04 -32.81 11.08
CA PHE A 272 13.36 -33.86 10.31
C PHE A 272 13.87 -35.28 10.58
N ALA A 273 15.16 -35.43 10.90
CA ALA A 273 15.77 -36.73 11.16
C ALA A 273 15.35 -37.35 12.50
N ASN A 274 14.85 -36.55 13.44
CA ASN A 274 14.35 -37.03 14.71
C ASN A 274 12.85 -37.31 14.55
N THR A 275 12.39 -38.50 14.91
CA THR A 275 11.02 -38.92 14.59
C THR A 275 10.30 -39.53 15.79
N THR A 276 8.98 -39.42 15.78
CA THR A 276 8.07 -39.99 16.79
C THR A 276 6.89 -40.67 16.11
N ALA A 277 6.66 -41.95 16.45
CA ALA A 277 5.46 -42.66 16.01
C ALA A 277 4.22 -42.10 16.72
N ILE A 278 3.24 -41.65 15.94
CA ILE A 278 2.01 -41.01 16.42
C ILE A 278 0.79 -41.78 15.93
N PHE A 279 -0.31 -41.72 16.68
CA PHE A 279 -1.59 -42.34 16.30
C PHE A 279 -1.48 -43.85 16.00
N ASN A 280 -0.82 -44.62 16.86
CA ASN A 280 -0.55 -46.05 16.63
C ASN A 280 -1.84 -46.88 16.71
N ALA A 281 -2.71 -46.55 17.67
CA ALA A 281 -4.01 -47.15 17.88
C ALA A 281 -5.16 -46.18 17.56
N ASP A 282 -6.38 -46.72 17.54
CA ASP A 282 -7.61 -45.92 17.56
C ASP A 282 -7.68 -45.11 18.87
N ASP A 283 -8.26 -43.92 18.83
CA ASP A 283 -8.36 -42.97 19.94
C ASP A 283 -7.02 -42.43 20.48
N ASP A 284 -5.88 -42.83 19.91
CA ASP A 284 -4.59 -42.19 20.21
C ASP A 284 -4.66 -40.71 19.81
N TYR A 285 -3.97 -39.89 20.61
CA TYR A 285 -3.94 -38.45 20.42
C TYR A 285 -2.54 -37.87 20.61
N ILE A 286 -2.33 -36.71 20.01
CA ILE A 286 -1.20 -35.83 20.31
C ILE A 286 -1.74 -34.49 20.81
N ILE A 287 -0.94 -33.79 21.61
CA ILE A 287 -1.21 -32.40 22.00
C ILE A 287 -0.02 -31.57 21.59
N ILE A 288 -0.24 -30.55 20.78
CA ILE A 288 0.76 -29.55 20.42
C ILE A 288 0.32 -28.23 21.04
N GLY A 289 1.21 -27.55 21.75
CA GLY A 289 0.89 -26.31 22.43
C GLY A 289 1.98 -25.25 22.39
N ALA A 290 1.58 -24.01 22.59
CA ALA A 290 2.45 -22.85 22.57
C ALA A 290 2.20 -21.93 23.76
N ALA A 291 3.17 -21.06 24.08
CA ALA A 291 3.06 -20.11 25.19
C ALA A 291 2.01 -19.01 24.95
N ALA A 292 1.66 -18.76 23.69
CA ALA A 292 0.61 -17.83 23.27
C ALA A 292 -0.38 -18.57 22.35
N ALA A 293 -1.59 -18.04 22.20
CA ALA A 293 -2.54 -18.54 21.22
C ALA A 293 -1.96 -18.44 19.80
N PHE A 294 -2.33 -19.38 18.94
CA PHE A 294 -1.86 -19.49 17.56
C PHE A 294 -3.01 -19.94 16.64
N GLN A 295 -2.82 -19.73 15.34
CA GLN A 295 -3.83 -19.92 14.29
C GLN A 295 -3.42 -21.00 13.28
N ASP A 296 -2.11 -21.25 13.17
CA ASP A 296 -1.58 -22.26 12.25
C ASP A 296 -0.71 -23.27 13.00
N MET A 297 -0.82 -24.53 12.58
CA MET A 297 0.04 -25.63 12.98
C MET A 297 0.57 -26.35 11.74
N GLU A 298 1.86 -26.62 11.71
CA GLU A 298 2.49 -27.42 10.66
C GLU A 298 2.81 -28.80 11.23
N LEU A 299 2.44 -29.87 10.51
CA LEU A 299 2.85 -31.23 10.81
C LEU A 299 3.74 -31.76 9.69
N ILE A 300 5.04 -31.91 9.98
CA ILE A 300 6.00 -32.49 9.04
C ILE A 300 6.11 -33.99 9.29
N LEU A 301 5.61 -34.80 8.36
CA LEU A 301 5.57 -36.25 8.49
C LEU A 301 6.78 -36.89 7.78
N SER A 302 7.56 -37.71 8.50
CA SER A 302 8.61 -38.53 7.90
C SER A 302 8.04 -39.80 7.24
N THR A 303 6.85 -40.21 7.67
CA THR A 303 6.08 -41.30 7.06
C THR A 303 4.62 -40.90 7.14
N VAL A 304 3.97 -40.84 5.98
CA VAL A 304 2.55 -40.49 5.89
C VAL A 304 1.66 -41.69 6.18
N SER A 305 0.42 -41.44 6.57
CA SER A 305 -0.56 -42.49 6.72
C SER A 305 -1.02 -43.00 5.35
N SER A 306 -1.27 -44.31 5.24
CA SER A 306 -1.82 -44.88 4.01
C SER A 306 -3.29 -44.56 3.78
N LYS A 307 -3.97 -43.97 4.78
CA LYS A 307 -5.38 -43.59 4.74
C LYS A 307 -5.62 -42.42 5.68
N ASN A 308 -6.46 -41.46 5.29
CA ASN A 308 -6.89 -40.35 6.15
C ASN A 308 -7.32 -40.88 7.53
N ILE A 309 -6.66 -40.45 8.61
CA ILE A 309 -6.87 -40.98 9.96
C ILE A 309 -8.19 -40.57 10.61
N LYS A 310 -9.01 -39.78 9.89
CA LYS A 310 -10.22 -39.10 10.37
C LYS A 310 -9.93 -38.33 11.67
N PRO A 311 -9.02 -37.34 11.61
CA PRO A 311 -8.68 -36.58 12.80
C PRO A 311 -9.88 -35.80 13.33
N THR A 312 -10.00 -35.70 14.66
CA THR A 312 -10.82 -34.66 15.29
C THR A 312 -9.90 -33.69 16.02
N PHE A 313 -10.21 -32.41 15.90
CA PHE A 313 -9.39 -31.31 16.41
C PHE A 313 -10.08 -30.65 17.60
N TRP A 314 -9.30 -30.34 18.63
CA TRP A 314 -9.81 -29.78 19.86
C TRP A 314 -8.87 -28.72 20.41
N TYR A 315 -9.41 -27.65 21.00
CA TYR A 315 -8.63 -26.60 21.64
C TYR A 315 -8.85 -26.59 23.15
N SER A 316 -7.81 -26.23 23.89
CA SER A 316 -7.84 -26.09 25.35
C SER A 316 -8.74 -24.96 25.81
N THR A 317 -9.46 -25.22 26.91
CA THR A 317 -10.39 -24.30 27.57
C THR A 317 -10.11 -24.26 29.07
N ALA A 318 -10.77 -23.37 29.81
CA ALA A 318 -10.47 -23.14 31.21
C ALA A 318 -10.63 -24.42 32.07
N GLY A 319 -9.52 -24.86 32.67
CA GLY A 319 -9.44 -26.04 33.54
C GLY A 319 -8.32 -26.98 33.10
N THR A 320 -8.02 -28.00 33.91
CA THR A 320 -7.00 -29.01 33.57
C THR A 320 -7.60 -30.08 32.67
N GLY A 321 -7.02 -30.28 31.49
CA GLY A 321 -7.41 -31.28 30.51
C GLY A 321 -8.77 -31.03 29.87
N GLN A 322 -9.24 -29.77 29.82
CA GLN A 322 -10.54 -29.42 29.25
C GLN A 322 -10.40 -28.96 27.81
N PHE A 323 -11.14 -29.60 26.91
CA PHE A 323 -11.03 -29.38 25.46
C PHE A 323 -12.41 -29.20 24.82
N THR A 324 -12.49 -28.32 23.82
CA THR A 324 -13.67 -28.14 22.97
C THR A 324 -13.31 -28.44 21.52
N GLN A 325 -14.19 -29.16 20.81
CA GLN A 325 -13.95 -29.57 19.43
C GLN A 325 -14.16 -28.40 18.45
N PHE A 326 -13.38 -28.37 17.37
CA PHE A 326 -13.53 -27.46 16.24
C PHE A 326 -13.15 -28.18 14.93
N THR A 327 -13.33 -27.55 13.76
CA THR A 327 -12.87 -28.10 12.47
C THR A 327 -12.06 -27.09 11.68
N PRO A 328 -10.72 -27.13 11.78
CA PRO A 328 -9.83 -26.30 10.97
C PRO A 328 -9.79 -26.77 9.51
N VAL A 329 -9.19 -25.96 8.64
CA VAL A 329 -8.72 -26.39 7.33
C VAL A 329 -7.49 -27.29 7.53
N ASP A 330 -7.59 -28.56 7.13
CA ASP A 330 -6.53 -29.56 7.29
C ASP A 330 -5.77 -29.82 5.98
N GLY A 331 -4.62 -29.17 5.81
CA GLY A 331 -3.73 -29.38 4.66
C GLY A 331 -2.98 -30.70 4.67
N THR A 332 -3.08 -31.50 5.73
CA THR A 332 -2.48 -32.85 5.78
C THR A 332 -3.38 -33.93 5.20
N ASP A 333 -4.64 -33.60 4.89
CA ASP A 333 -5.71 -34.54 4.53
C ASP A 333 -5.76 -35.77 5.48
N GLY A 334 -5.85 -35.49 6.78
CA GLY A 334 -5.82 -36.53 7.81
C GLY A 334 -4.51 -37.31 7.82
N CYS A 335 -3.39 -36.60 7.73
CA CYS A 335 -2.02 -37.14 7.73
C CYS A 335 -1.67 -38.07 6.55
N THR A 336 -2.35 -37.95 5.40
CA THR A 336 -1.93 -38.64 4.16
C THR A 336 -0.74 -37.94 3.48
N HIS A 337 -0.52 -36.66 3.81
CA HIS A 337 0.63 -35.87 3.38
C HIS A 337 1.08 -34.90 4.50
N THR A 338 2.27 -34.33 4.37
CA THR A 338 2.71 -33.19 5.19
C THR A 338 1.89 -31.95 4.83
N GLY A 339 1.63 -31.07 5.79
CA GLY A 339 0.90 -29.83 5.51
C GLY A 339 0.64 -28.97 6.73
N VAL A 340 -0.02 -27.84 6.46
CA VAL A 340 -0.47 -26.88 7.48
C VAL A 340 -1.94 -27.10 7.80
N ILE A 341 -2.27 -27.06 9.08
CA ILE A 341 -3.62 -27.02 9.63
C ILE A 341 -3.86 -25.59 10.13
N SER A 342 -4.91 -24.94 9.65
CA SER A 342 -5.17 -23.51 9.86
C SER A 342 -6.61 -23.25 10.28
N TRP A 343 -6.82 -22.23 11.11
CA TRP A 343 -8.12 -21.79 11.61
C TRP A 343 -8.11 -20.30 11.95
N ASP A 344 -9.30 -19.69 11.98
CA ASP A 344 -9.42 -18.32 12.45
C ASP A 344 -9.48 -18.25 13.98
N ALA A 345 -8.95 -17.16 14.54
CA ALA A 345 -8.95 -16.95 15.98
C ALA A 345 -10.38 -16.88 16.58
N SER A 346 -11.36 -16.47 15.77
CA SER A 346 -12.77 -16.38 16.15
C SER A 346 -13.42 -17.74 16.40
N ASP A 347 -12.94 -18.81 15.77
CA ASP A 347 -13.53 -20.15 15.87
C ASP A 347 -13.23 -20.82 17.22
N LEU A 348 -12.21 -20.34 17.92
CA LEU A 348 -11.77 -20.86 19.21
C LEU A 348 -12.32 -20.02 20.37
N THR A 349 -13.64 -19.95 20.47
CA THR A 349 -14.33 -19.18 21.53
C THR A 349 -13.98 -19.73 22.93
N GLY A 350 -13.17 -18.99 23.69
CA GLY A 350 -12.76 -19.39 25.04
C GLY A 350 -11.47 -20.21 25.08
N HIS A 351 -10.68 -20.19 24.00
CA HIS A 351 -9.35 -20.77 24.02
C HIS A 351 -8.43 -20.02 24.96
N VAL A 352 -7.91 -20.75 25.94
CA VAL A 352 -7.03 -20.26 27.00
C VAL A 352 -5.96 -21.31 27.26
N ALA A 353 -4.85 -20.90 27.87
CA ALA A 353 -3.83 -21.85 28.30
C ALA A 353 -4.42 -22.88 29.29
N ASP A 354 -4.18 -24.17 29.02
CA ASP A 354 -4.57 -25.26 29.92
C ASP A 354 -3.84 -25.12 31.26
N THR A 355 -4.55 -25.32 32.38
CA THR A 355 -3.96 -25.08 33.70
C THR A 355 -2.98 -26.16 34.14
N GLY A 356 -3.00 -27.34 33.51
CA GLY A 356 -2.06 -28.43 33.75
C GLY A 356 -0.75 -28.27 32.98
N THR A 357 -0.80 -27.74 31.75
CA THR A 357 0.38 -27.60 30.88
C THR A 357 0.96 -26.19 30.86
N GLY A 358 0.14 -25.17 31.11
CA GLY A 358 0.51 -23.77 31.01
C GLY A 358 0.60 -23.25 29.57
N SER A 359 0.14 -24.03 28.58
CA SER A 359 0.18 -23.67 27.16
C SER A 359 -1.21 -23.64 26.53
N PHE A 360 -1.35 -22.86 25.48
CA PHE A 360 -2.47 -22.94 24.55
C PHE A 360 -2.28 -24.22 23.75
N ASP A 361 -3.14 -25.20 24.00
CA ASP A 361 -3.01 -26.55 23.47
C ASP A 361 -4.06 -26.84 22.39
N ILE A 362 -3.61 -27.49 21.32
CA ILE A 362 -4.44 -28.13 20.29
C ILE A 362 -4.21 -29.64 20.36
N LYS A 363 -5.31 -30.38 20.52
CA LYS A 363 -5.33 -31.83 20.60
C LYS A 363 -5.91 -32.41 19.32
N ILE A 364 -5.21 -33.38 18.75
CA ILE A 364 -5.61 -34.11 17.53
C ILE A 364 -5.82 -35.56 17.92
N ILE A 365 -6.96 -36.14 17.56
CA ILE A 365 -7.32 -37.54 17.89
C ILE A 365 -7.61 -38.31 16.61
N ARG A 366 -7.01 -39.49 16.45
CA ARG A 366 -7.36 -40.44 15.40
C ARG A 366 -8.67 -41.15 15.73
N THR A 367 -9.61 -41.22 14.79
CA THR A 367 -10.90 -41.93 14.95
C THR A 367 -11.14 -43.05 13.92
N ARG A 368 -10.11 -43.41 13.15
CA ARG A 368 -10.15 -44.53 12.21
C ARG A 368 -9.47 -45.76 12.83
N ASN A 369 -10.25 -46.80 13.12
CA ASN A 369 -9.74 -48.05 13.72
C ASN A 369 -8.64 -48.75 12.90
N ASN A 370 -8.72 -48.77 11.57
CA ASN A 370 -7.80 -49.52 10.72
C ASN A 370 -7.12 -48.63 9.65
N ILE A 371 -5.82 -48.44 9.80
CA ILE A 371 -4.92 -47.88 8.78
C ILE A 371 -3.78 -48.86 8.54
N GLY A 372 -3.27 -48.94 7.30
CA GLY A 372 -2.20 -49.87 6.95
C GLY A 372 -0.85 -49.39 7.44
N THR A 373 -0.55 -48.11 7.19
CA THR A 373 0.66 -47.42 7.64
C THR A 373 0.25 -46.31 8.60
N THR A 374 0.79 -46.34 9.81
CA THR A 374 0.61 -45.28 10.81
C THR A 374 1.54 -44.11 10.49
N PRO A 375 1.09 -42.86 10.68
CA PRO A 375 1.94 -41.70 10.44
C PRO A 375 3.08 -41.63 11.46
N VAL A 376 4.23 -41.12 11.03
CA VAL A 376 5.39 -40.84 11.87
C VAL A 376 5.71 -39.35 11.72
N LEU A 377 5.67 -38.63 12.84
CA LEU A 377 5.99 -37.20 12.88
C LEU A 377 7.50 -37.03 12.91
N GLY A 378 8.03 -36.17 12.05
CA GLY A 378 9.35 -35.57 12.27
C GLY A 378 9.24 -34.54 13.38
N TYR A 379 8.57 -33.42 13.07
CA TYR A 379 8.31 -32.35 14.03
C TYR A 379 7.02 -31.61 13.71
N ALA A 380 6.49 -30.89 14.70
CA ALA A 380 5.42 -29.93 14.57
C ALA A 380 5.95 -28.50 14.75
N LYS A 381 5.29 -27.54 14.11
CA LYS A 381 5.46 -26.10 14.37
C LYS A 381 4.13 -25.43 14.62
N THR A 382 4.17 -24.26 15.25
CA THR A 382 3.00 -23.39 15.48
C THR A 382 3.33 -21.97 15.05
N ALA A 383 2.36 -21.24 14.50
CA ALA A 383 2.50 -19.82 14.18
C ALA A 383 1.35 -19.01 14.77
N ALA A 384 1.70 -18.03 15.60
CA ALA A 384 0.80 -16.93 15.92
C ALA A 384 0.81 -15.95 14.75
N THR A 385 -0.38 -15.60 14.25
CA THR A 385 -0.51 -14.75 13.06
C THR A 385 -1.06 -13.38 13.44
N THR A 386 -0.71 -12.39 12.62
CA THR A 386 -1.37 -11.09 12.58
C THR A 386 -2.17 -11.01 11.29
N GLU A 387 -3.44 -10.70 11.42
CA GLU A 387 -4.36 -10.58 10.29
C GLU A 387 -4.19 -9.23 9.57
N TYR A 388 -4.04 -9.29 8.25
CA TYR A 388 -4.10 -8.15 7.34
C TYR A 388 -5.21 -8.40 6.33
N VAL A 389 -6.10 -7.43 6.17
CA VAL A 389 -7.30 -7.59 5.35
C VAL A 389 -7.44 -6.50 4.31
N TRP A 390 -8.00 -6.88 3.17
CA TRP A 390 -8.76 -5.97 2.33
C TRP A 390 -10.23 -6.28 2.54
N ASP A 391 -10.96 -5.36 3.16
CA ASP A 391 -12.34 -5.61 3.53
C ASP A 391 -13.32 -5.36 2.36
N LYS A 392 -14.58 -5.75 2.55
CA LYS A 392 -15.66 -5.59 1.55
C LYS A 392 -16.01 -4.12 1.25
N ASN A 393 -15.60 -3.18 2.10
CA ASN A 393 -15.85 -1.74 1.95
C ASN A 393 -14.69 -1.05 1.19
N GLY A 394 -13.56 -1.74 1.01
CA GLY A 394 -12.36 -1.22 0.38
C GLY A 394 -11.30 -0.74 1.38
N ASP A 395 -11.53 -0.90 2.67
CA ASP A 395 -10.56 -0.56 3.70
C ASP A 395 -9.43 -1.60 3.72
N VAL A 396 -8.20 -1.12 3.82
CA VAL A 396 -6.99 -1.96 3.75
C VAL A 396 -6.22 -1.83 5.06
N SER A 397 -6.10 -2.95 5.77
CA SER A 397 -5.24 -3.09 6.94
C SER A 397 -3.92 -3.74 6.51
N ILE A 398 -2.81 -3.00 6.63
CA ILE A 398 -1.47 -3.44 6.26
C ILE A 398 -0.44 -2.92 7.26
N ARG A 399 0.68 -3.64 7.42
CA ARG A 399 1.78 -3.25 8.31
C ARG A 399 2.45 -1.93 7.90
N GLY A 400 2.57 -1.70 6.60
CA GLY A 400 3.20 -0.52 6.04
C GLY A 400 2.96 -0.43 4.54
N LEU A 401 2.81 0.80 4.05
CA LEU A 401 2.65 1.09 2.63
C LEU A 401 3.83 1.94 2.17
N LEU A 402 4.68 1.37 1.31
CA LEU A 402 5.65 2.16 0.57
C LEU A 402 5.00 2.65 -0.73
N ILE A 403 4.74 3.96 -0.81
CA ILE A 403 4.24 4.59 -2.04
C ILE A 403 5.45 5.11 -2.81
N SER A 404 5.76 4.49 -3.95
CA SER A 404 6.91 4.87 -4.80
C SER A 404 6.75 6.26 -5.45
N GLY A 405 5.50 6.72 -5.62
CA GLY A 405 5.18 8.08 -6.08
C GLY A 405 5.16 9.10 -4.94
N ALA A 406 5.39 10.38 -5.26
CA ALA A 406 5.56 11.46 -4.28
C ALA A 406 4.28 11.86 -3.50
N TYR A 407 3.11 11.28 -3.80
CA TYR A 407 1.84 11.71 -3.21
C TYR A 407 1.06 10.52 -2.65
N ALA A 408 0.87 10.50 -1.33
CA ALA A 408 -0.25 9.81 -0.73
C ALA A 408 -1.52 10.59 -1.07
N TYR A 409 -2.14 10.29 -2.22
CA TYR A 409 -3.42 10.89 -2.58
C TYR A 409 -4.53 10.23 -1.75
N ARG A 410 -5.08 10.97 -0.79
CA ARG A 410 -6.35 10.61 -0.15
C ARG A 410 -7.48 11.22 -0.98
N VAL A 411 -8.27 10.41 -1.68
CA VAL A 411 -9.47 10.87 -2.40
C VAL A 411 -10.40 11.56 -1.40
N GLY A 412 -10.61 12.87 -1.55
CA GLY A 412 -11.42 13.67 -0.60
C GLY A 412 -10.75 13.95 0.75
N GLY A 413 -9.45 13.64 0.90
CA GLY A 413 -8.71 13.95 2.11
C GLY A 413 -8.37 15.43 2.19
N THR A 414 -8.67 16.06 3.33
CA THR A 414 -8.05 17.32 3.74
C THR A 414 -6.53 17.13 3.86
N ASP A 415 -5.75 18.21 3.69
CA ASP A 415 -4.33 18.23 4.07
C ASP A 415 -4.15 17.64 5.49
N VAL A 416 -2.95 17.11 5.80
CA VAL A 416 -2.65 16.60 7.16
C VAL A 416 -3.13 17.63 8.17
N ALA A 417 -3.97 17.19 9.12
CA ALA A 417 -4.55 18.11 10.09
C ALA A 417 -3.44 18.82 10.85
N VAL A 418 -3.67 20.08 11.25
CA VAL A 418 -2.68 20.87 11.98
C VAL A 418 -2.26 20.18 13.29
N ALA A 419 -3.19 19.47 13.93
CA ALA A 419 -2.92 18.68 15.13
C ALA A 419 -1.90 17.55 14.91
N ASP A 420 -1.78 17.04 13.69
CA ASP A 420 -0.92 15.93 13.30
C ASP A 420 0.33 16.40 12.52
N GLY A 421 0.69 17.69 12.67
CA GLY A 421 1.92 18.27 12.11
C GLY A 421 1.78 18.87 10.71
N GLY A 422 0.57 18.95 10.13
CA GLY A 422 0.34 19.61 8.86
C GLY A 422 0.17 21.13 8.94
N THR A 423 0.31 21.83 7.83
CA THR A 423 0.10 23.29 7.74
C THR A 423 -1.26 23.69 7.18
N ASN A 424 -2.01 22.75 6.60
CA ASN A 424 -3.26 23.01 5.85
C ASN A 424 -3.08 24.08 4.74
N LEU A 425 -1.91 24.07 4.10
CA LEU A 425 -1.51 25.02 3.05
C LEU A 425 -0.84 24.25 1.93
N SER A 426 -1.39 24.32 0.72
CA SER A 426 -0.88 23.56 -0.43
C SER A 426 0.17 24.31 -1.27
N SER A 427 0.44 25.60 -0.98
CA SER A 427 1.48 26.40 -1.68
C SER A 427 1.85 27.72 -0.96
N TYR A 428 3.03 28.27 -1.28
CA TYR A 428 3.55 29.57 -0.80
C TYR A 428 4.12 30.39 -1.96
N ALA A 429 4.01 31.71 -1.89
CA ALA A 429 4.81 32.61 -2.72
C ALA A 429 6.13 32.94 -1.99
N VAL A 430 7.16 33.32 -2.76
CA VAL A 430 8.43 33.77 -2.18
C VAL A 430 8.18 35.03 -1.34
N GLY A 431 8.58 34.98 -0.07
CA GLY A 431 8.40 36.07 0.89
C GLY A 431 7.20 35.89 1.84
N ASP A 432 6.28 34.95 1.56
CA ASP A 432 5.17 34.66 2.47
C ASP A 432 5.67 34.26 3.87
N LEU A 433 4.97 34.73 4.92
CA LEU A 433 5.28 34.40 6.30
C LEU A 433 4.21 33.46 6.88
N LEU A 434 4.64 32.33 7.45
CA LEU A 434 3.73 31.42 8.15
C LEU A 434 3.42 31.96 9.55
N TYR A 435 2.14 31.99 9.91
CA TYR A 435 1.69 32.44 11.22
C TYR A 435 0.48 31.64 11.72
N ALA A 436 0.25 31.64 13.03
CA ALA A 436 -0.97 31.08 13.61
C ALA A 436 -2.12 32.07 13.46
N SER A 437 -3.11 31.74 12.62
CA SER A 437 -4.35 32.53 12.48
C SER A 437 -5.41 32.15 13.53
N GLY A 438 -5.21 31.01 14.21
CA GLY A 438 -5.98 30.55 15.35
C GLY A 438 -5.19 29.58 16.23
N THR A 439 -5.77 29.11 17.34
CA THR A 439 -5.10 28.20 18.30
C THR A 439 -4.71 26.84 17.70
N THR A 440 -5.36 26.44 16.62
CA THR A 440 -5.13 25.17 15.91
C THR A 440 -5.06 25.37 14.40
N THR A 441 -4.78 26.59 13.93
CA THR A 441 -4.79 26.93 12.50
C THR A 441 -3.56 27.74 12.15
N LEU A 442 -2.75 27.20 11.24
CA LEU A 442 -1.70 27.94 10.57
C LEU A 442 -2.24 28.55 9.28
N SER A 443 -1.73 29.72 8.92
CA SER A 443 -2.04 30.42 7.68
C SER A 443 -0.80 31.15 7.20
N LYS A 444 -0.82 31.60 5.95
CA LYS A 444 0.23 32.43 5.38
C LYS A 444 -0.20 33.88 5.32
N LEU A 445 0.72 34.78 5.65
CA LEU A 445 0.59 36.21 5.43
C LEU A 445 1.45 36.55 4.21
N ALA A 446 0.81 37.07 3.16
CA ALA A 446 1.51 37.37 1.91
C ALA A 446 2.57 38.46 2.11
N ASP A 447 3.66 38.37 1.36
CA ASP A 447 4.61 39.49 1.24
C ASP A 447 3.92 40.70 0.58
N VAL A 448 4.45 41.88 0.85
CA VAL A 448 3.86 43.17 0.43
C VAL A 448 4.94 44.09 -0.13
N ALA A 449 4.53 45.27 -0.59
CA ALA A 449 5.48 46.27 -1.08
C ALA A 449 6.55 46.62 -0.02
N VAL A 450 7.75 46.98 -0.47
CA VAL A 450 8.85 47.42 0.41
C VAL A 450 8.45 48.60 1.29
N GLY A 451 9.08 48.72 2.47
CA GLY A 451 8.84 49.80 3.43
C GLY A 451 7.70 49.52 4.41
N GLN A 452 7.20 48.29 4.46
CA GLN A 452 6.24 47.84 5.45
C GLN A 452 6.95 47.18 6.64
N VAL A 453 6.38 47.29 7.83
CA VAL A 453 6.82 46.56 9.02
C VAL A 453 5.71 45.63 9.50
N LEU A 454 6.08 44.46 9.99
CA LEU A 454 5.12 43.54 10.60
C LEU A 454 4.75 44.07 11.99
N ILE A 455 3.47 44.30 12.22
CA ILE A 455 2.93 44.73 13.51
C ILE A 455 2.11 43.61 14.15
N SER A 456 2.21 43.49 15.48
CA SER A 456 1.29 42.65 16.24
C SER A 456 -0.11 43.25 16.18
N GLY A 457 -1.12 42.43 15.85
CA GLY A 457 -2.52 42.83 15.91
C GLY A 457 -3.10 42.83 17.34
N GLY A 458 -2.33 42.36 18.33
CA GLY A 458 -2.81 42.06 19.69
C GLY A 458 -3.09 40.57 19.90
N ILE A 459 -3.44 40.20 21.13
CA ILE A 459 -3.74 38.81 21.50
C ILE A 459 -4.95 38.32 20.70
N GLY A 460 -4.81 37.19 20.01
CA GLY A 460 -5.88 36.57 19.22
C GLY A 460 -6.15 37.23 17.86
N VAL A 461 -5.31 38.17 17.43
CA VAL A 461 -5.43 38.84 16.13
C VAL A 461 -4.18 38.56 15.31
N ALA A 462 -4.38 38.24 14.03
CA ALA A 462 -3.30 38.00 13.09
C ALA A 462 -2.33 39.21 13.02
N PRO A 463 -1.02 38.99 12.92
CA PRO A 463 -0.09 40.04 12.55
C PRO A 463 -0.45 40.65 11.18
N ALA A 464 -0.16 41.94 11.02
CA ALA A 464 -0.45 42.66 9.78
C ALA A 464 0.75 43.51 9.36
N TRP A 465 0.86 43.79 8.06
CA TRP A 465 1.84 44.74 7.54
C TRP A 465 1.33 46.17 7.70
N SER A 466 2.21 47.09 8.12
CA SER A 466 1.87 48.51 8.25
C SER A 466 3.01 49.42 7.77
N ALA A 467 2.64 50.46 7.04
CA ALA A 467 3.52 51.58 6.67
C ALA A 467 3.57 52.68 7.75
N SER A 468 2.67 52.60 8.74
CA SER A 468 2.48 53.63 9.76
C SER A 468 2.28 52.98 11.13
N PRO A 469 3.31 52.28 11.66
CA PRO A 469 3.20 51.63 12.95
C PRO A 469 3.03 52.66 14.07
N ILE A 470 2.12 52.39 15.01
CA ILE A 470 2.02 53.12 16.28
C ILE A 470 2.77 52.30 17.32
N VAL A 471 3.76 52.90 17.98
CA VAL A 471 4.53 52.26 19.06
C VAL A 471 4.28 53.01 20.35
N THR A 472 3.78 52.33 21.38
CA THR A 472 3.43 52.96 22.68
C THR A 472 4.63 53.59 23.37
N THR A 473 5.81 52.97 23.28
CA THR A 473 7.05 53.53 23.81
C THR A 473 8.24 53.00 23.01
N ILE A 474 9.06 53.90 22.50
CA ILE A 474 10.34 53.56 21.88
C ILE A 474 11.43 53.93 22.89
N LYS A 475 12.05 52.91 23.49
CA LYS A 475 13.29 53.11 24.25
C LYS A 475 14.47 52.93 23.31
N CYS A 476 15.11 54.02 22.92
CA CYS A 476 16.40 53.98 22.24
C CYS A 476 17.49 53.74 23.29
N THR A 477 17.91 52.50 23.49
CA THR A 477 18.76 52.04 24.60
C THR A 477 20.15 52.67 24.69
N VAL A 478 20.59 53.40 23.67
CA VAL A 478 21.89 54.09 23.61
C VAL A 478 21.76 55.60 23.89
N LEU A 479 20.55 56.09 24.15
CA LEU A 479 20.27 57.51 24.38
C LEU A 479 19.93 57.77 25.85
N THR A 480 20.31 58.95 26.32
CA THR A 480 19.97 59.43 27.66
C THR A 480 18.68 60.25 27.60
N ASP A 481 17.78 60.04 28.55
CA ASP A 481 16.53 60.80 28.65
C ASP A 481 16.77 62.32 28.62
N GLY A 482 15.87 63.05 27.97
CA GLY A 482 15.94 64.50 27.80
C GLY A 482 16.77 64.96 26.60
N TYR A 483 17.65 64.13 26.05
CA TYR A 483 18.37 64.48 24.81
C TYR A 483 17.53 64.25 23.58
N VAL A 484 17.57 65.22 22.66
CA VAL A 484 17.01 65.03 21.32
C VAL A 484 17.96 64.12 20.51
N PRO A 485 17.51 63.01 19.91
CA PRO A 485 18.36 62.14 19.10
C PRO A 485 18.82 62.82 17.81
N TYR A 486 20.02 62.47 17.34
CA TYR A 486 20.43 62.70 15.95
C TYR A 486 21.08 61.46 15.34
N HIS A 487 20.92 61.30 14.03
CA HIS A 487 21.57 60.23 13.28
C HIS A 487 23.04 60.57 13.04
N VAL A 488 23.94 59.71 13.50
CA VAL A 488 25.38 59.88 13.31
C VAL A 488 25.79 59.31 11.95
N SER A 489 25.50 58.03 11.72
CA SER A 489 25.73 57.29 10.48
C SER A 489 25.04 55.93 10.56
N ASN A 490 24.88 55.25 9.42
CA ASN A 490 24.30 53.91 9.39
C ASN A 490 25.08 52.90 10.28
N ALA A 491 26.38 53.12 10.49
CA ALA A 491 27.24 52.23 11.28
C ALA A 491 27.13 52.48 12.80
N VAL A 492 26.78 53.70 13.23
CA VAL A 492 26.78 54.12 14.64
C VAL A 492 25.37 54.34 15.18
N GLY A 493 24.39 54.54 14.29
CA GLY A 493 22.98 54.74 14.64
C GLY A 493 22.70 56.13 15.21
N LEU A 494 21.96 56.17 16.32
CA LEU A 494 21.52 57.39 17.00
C LEU A 494 22.44 57.74 18.17
N ALA A 495 22.68 59.03 18.40
CA ALA A 495 23.41 59.54 19.57
C ALA A 495 22.71 60.74 20.22
N ASN A 496 23.09 61.05 21.47
CA ASN A 496 22.64 62.25 22.17
C ASN A 496 23.14 63.50 21.43
N SER A 497 22.23 64.40 21.05
CA SER A 497 22.64 65.70 20.51
C SER A 497 23.16 66.62 21.62
N GLY A 498 23.65 67.80 21.25
CA GLY A 498 23.94 68.88 22.21
C GLY A 498 22.68 69.60 22.75
N LEU A 499 21.48 69.20 22.30
CA LEU A 499 20.20 69.77 22.70
C LEU A 499 19.56 68.90 23.78
N PHE A 500 19.26 69.52 24.92
CA PHE A 500 18.66 68.87 26.07
C PHE A 500 17.36 69.57 26.45
N TRP A 501 16.28 68.79 26.58
CA TRP A 501 14.99 69.24 27.07
C TRP A 501 14.73 68.58 28.43
N ASP A 502 14.62 69.40 29.48
CA ASP A 502 14.38 68.91 30.85
C ASP A 502 12.89 68.61 31.14
N GLY A 503 12.01 68.85 30.16
CA GLY A 503 10.55 68.83 30.34
C GLY A 503 9.90 70.22 30.27
N ALA A 504 10.68 71.31 30.43
CA ALA A 504 10.20 72.69 30.46
C ALA A 504 11.13 73.72 29.77
N GLN A 505 12.42 73.44 29.64
CA GLN A 505 13.47 74.35 29.21
C GLN A 505 14.46 73.67 28.25
N LEU A 506 14.99 74.46 27.31
CA LEU A 506 15.97 74.01 26.33
C LEU A 506 17.40 74.41 26.76
N GLY A 507 18.23 73.40 27.03
CA GLY A 507 19.67 73.53 27.21
C GLY A 507 20.43 73.23 25.92
N ILE A 508 21.43 74.05 25.59
CA ILE A 508 22.40 73.78 24.54
C ILE A 508 23.79 73.72 25.17
N GLY A 509 24.41 72.54 25.13
CA GLY A 509 25.69 72.29 25.82
C GLY A 509 25.57 72.18 27.35
N THR A 510 24.35 72.14 27.88
CA THR A 510 24.04 71.94 29.31
C THR A 510 22.84 71.02 29.48
N ALA A 511 22.86 70.18 30.51
CA ALA A 511 21.73 69.33 30.91
C ALA A 511 20.95 69.93 32.10
N SER A 512 21.27 71.15 32.52
CA SER A 512 20.60 71.84 33.63
C SER A 512 20.37 73.31 33.26
N PRO A 513 19.48 73.59 32.29
CA PRO A 513 19.20 74.94 31.85
C PRO A 513 18.58 75.77 33.00
N ALA A 514 19.13 76.97 33.24
CA ALA A 514 18.64 77.87 34.29
C ALA A 514 17.43 78.72 33.86
N VAL A 515 17.21 78.82 32.54
CA VAL A 515 16.11 79.58 31.91
C VAL A 515 15.63 78.83 30.66
N LYS A 516 14.51 79.28 30.06
CA LYS A 516 13.88 78.64 28.88
C LYS A 516 14.84 78.31 27.73
N LEU A 517 15.82 79.17 27.48
CA LEU A 517 16.92 78.92 26.56
C LEU A 517 18.24 79.23 27.28
N ASP A 518 18.98 78.20 27.63
CA ASP A 518 20.29 78.33 28.27
C ASP A 518 21.36 77.71 27.35
N VAL A 519 22.33 78.53 26.95
CA VAL A 519 23.38 78.13 26.02
C VAL A 519 24.72 78.24 26.73
N VAL A 520 25.30 77.09 27.06
CA VAL A 520 26.65 76.99 27.61
C VAL A 520 27.62 76.78 26.46
N GLY A 521 28.14 77.88 25.93
CA GLY A 521 29.05 77.88 24.79
C GLY A 521 29.10 79.22 24.06
N LYS A 522 29.63 79.21 22.83
CA LYS A 522 29.65 80.40 21.97
C LYS A 522 28.38 80.47 21.12
N ILE A 523 27.82 81.67 20.97
CA ILE A 523 26.75 81.95 20.02
C ILE A 523 27.33 82.78 18.87
N ILE A 524 27.18 82.28 17.65
CA ILE A 524 27.42 83.04 16.42
C ILE A 524 26.10 83.10 15.68
N SER A 525 25.60 84.30 15.42
CA SER A 525 24.34 84.49 14.71
C SER A 525 24.45 85.61 13.69
N ALA A 526 23.74 85.43 12.57
CA ALA A 526 23.54 86.40 11.50
C ALA A 526 22.38 85.93 10.61
N GLN A 527 21.69 86.82 9.90
CA GLN A 527 20.60 86.42 8.99
C GLN A 527 21.07 85.59 7.77
N ASN A 528 22.37 85.52 7.48
CA ASN A 528 22.94 84.68 6.43
C ASN A 528 24.41 84.35 6.69
N LYS A 529 24.99 83.38 5.97
CA LYS A 529 26.42 83.03 6.01
C LYS A 529 27.11 83.16 4.63
N ALA A 530 26.45 83.81 3.67
CA ALA A 530 26.95 83.91 2.30
C ALA A 530 28.25 84.72 2.23
N ASN A 531 29.22 84.30 1.43
CA ASN A 531 30.49 85.02 1.32
C ASN A 531 30.29 86.45 0.77
N ASN A 532 30.99 87.44 1.33
CA ASN A 532 30.96 88.86 0.90
C ASN A 532 29.56 89.53 0.87
N VAL A 533 28.58 88.98 1.59
CA VAL A 533 27.25 89.60 1.78
C VAL A 533 27.17 90.25 3.16
N ALA A 534 26.42 91.34 3.31
CA ALA A 534 26.18 91.94 4.62
C ALA A 534 25.58 90.93 5.60
N LYS A 535 26.04 90.97 6.85
CA LYS A 535 25.62 90.11 7.96
C LYS A 535 25.04 90.98 9.04
N GLN A 536 23.90 90.59 9.58
CA GLN A 536 23.30 91.29 10.70
C GLN A 536 22.63 90.30 11.65
N LEU A 537 22.70 90.62 12.93
CA LEU A 537 21.97 89.95 13.99
C LEU A 537 21.19 91.03 14.71
N ILE A 538 19.92 90.78 14.96
CA ILE A 538 19.09 91.66 15.77
C ILE A 538 18.55 90.85 16.95
N LEU A 539 18.81 91.33 18.17
CA LEU A 539 18.18 90.85 19.39
C LEU A 539 17.05 91.80 19.76
N LEU A 540 15.84 91.26 19.80
CA LEU A 540 14.61 92.01 20.06
C LEU A 540 14.09 91.71 21.46
N ALA A 541 13.45 92.71 22.05
CA ALA A 541 12.60 92.56 23.22
C ALA A 541 11.15 92.90 22.86
N HIS A 542 10.21 92.36 23.62
CA HIS A 542 8.81 92.74 23.48
C HIS A 542 8.61 94.16 24.00
N GLN A 543 7.82 94.93 23.26
CA GLN A 543 7.29 96.18 23.78
C GLN A 543 6.08 95.94 24.68
N TYR A 544 5.72 96.94 25.49
CA TYR A 544 4.59 96.84 26.41
C TYR A 544 3.25 96.58 25.68
N GLY A 545 3.00 97.26 24.55
CA GLY A 545 1.77 97.14 23.76
C GLY A 545 1.94 96.27 22.51
N ILE A 546 1.82 94.95 22.63
CA ILE A 546 2.10 94.00 21.53
C ILE A 546 1.10 94.01 20.35
N THR A 547 -0.03 94.71 20.45
CA THR A 547 -1.05 94.77 19.39
C THR A 547 -0.87 95.92 18.39
N ALA A 548 -0.16 96.98 18.77
CA ALA A 548 0.06 98.15 17.91
C ALA A 548 1.37 98.03 17.11
N GLU A 549 2.46 97.57 17.73
CA GLU A 549 3.74 97.29 17.05
C GLU A 549 4.23 95.89 17.46
N PRO A 550 3.77 94.82 16.79
CA PRO A 550 4.03 93.43 17.18
C PRO A 550 5.51 93.01 17.03
N GLU A 551 6.31 93.77 16.31
CA GLU A 551 7.73 93.51 16.06
C GLU A 551 8.66 93.79 17.25
N GLY A 552 8.16 94.49 18.29
CA GLY A 552 8.94 94.81 19.49
C GLY A 552 9.96 95.93 19.29
N PHE A 553 10.91 96.02 20.21
CA PHE A 553 11.98 97.02 20.14
C PHE A 553 13.37 96.37 20.12
N MET A 554 14.32 97.05 19.49
CA MET A 554 15.68 96.55 19.34
C MET A 554 16.49 96.72 20.63
N MET A 555 17.04 95.61 21.13
CA MET A 555 18.01 95.63 22.22
C MET A 555 19.42 95.88 21.67
N ILE A 556 19.87 95.03 20.76
CA ILE A 556 21.21 95.05 20.16
C ILE A 556 21.11 94.62 18.71
N GLU A 557 21.80 95.33 17.83
CA GLU A 557 22.13 94.88 16.49
C GLU A 557 23.64 94.72 16.34
N THR A 558 24.05 93.70 15.61
CA THR A 558 25.37 93.68 14.98
C THR A 558 25.19 93.77 13.47
N PHE A 559 26.06 94.52 12.80
CA PHE A 559 26.05 94.66 11.35
C PHE A 559 27.48 94.61 10.81
N SER A 560 27.73 93.76 9.83
CA SER A 560 29.04 93.60 9.19
C SER A 560 28.91 93.62 7.68
N ASN A 561 29.76 94.40 7.02
CA ASN A 561 29.90 94.41 5.56
C ASN A 561 31.39 94.54 5.17
N ALA A 562 31.68 94.85 3.91
CA ALA A 562 33.06 94.96 3.41
C ALA A 562 33.90 96.05 4.10
N SER A 563 33.29 96.98 4.83
CA SER A 563 33.96 98.16 5.38
C SER A 563 33.78 98.34 6.88
N VAL A 564 32.74 97.77 7.49
CA VAL A 564 32.45 97.95 8.91
C VAL A 564 32.08 96.66 9.60
N ASN A 565 32.43 96.57 10.88
CA ASN A 565 31.82 95.68 11.87
C ASN A 565 31.26 96.60 12.96
N ARG A 566 29.96 96.76 12.98
CA ARG A 566 29.22 97.70 13.82
C ARG A 566 28.39 96.94 14.86
N ILE A 567 28.28 97.53 16.04
CA ILE A 567 27.32 97.13 17.07
C ILE A 567 26.47 98.36 17.37
N ASP A 568 25.15 98.22 17.25
CA ASP A 568 24.19 99.25 17.63
C ASP A 568 23.42 98.76 18.86
N ILE A 569 23.25 99.62 19.86
CA ILE A 569 22.55 99.30 21.11
C ILE A 569 21.35 100.23 21.23
N GLY A 570 20.16 99.66 21.44
CA GLY A 570 18.93 100.41 21.66
C GLY A 570 18.33 101.07 20.41
N GLY A 571 18.74 100.74 19.18
CA GLY A 571 18.14 101.29 17.96
C GLY A 571 19.12 101.36 16.79
N GLY A 572 18.79 102.15 15.76
CA GLY A 572 19.68 102.37 14.59
C GLY A 572 19.29 101.59 13.31
N ASN A 573 18.09 101.00 13.30
CA ASN A 573 17.54 100.24 12.18
C ASN A 573 16.12 100.75 11.86
N SER A 574 15.77 100.87 10.58
CA SER A 574 14.45 101.38 10.16
C SER A 574 13.30 100.38 10.32
N GLY A 575 13.59 99.11 10.65
CA GLY A 575 12.60 98.04 10.75
C GLY A 575 12.11 97.72 12.17
N HIS A 576 12.64 98.38 13.21
CA HIS A 576 12.27 98.12 14.61
C HIS A 576 12.23 99.40 15.43
N ASN A 577 11.41 99.39 16.47
CA ASN A 577 11.34 100.50 17.41
C ASN A 577 12.67 100.67 18.16
N ALA A 578 13.11 101.92 18.29
CA ALA A 578 14.28 102.28 19.08
C ALA A 578 13.93 102.36 20.58
N ALA A 579 14.89 102.06 21.43
CA ALA A 579 14.84 102.35 22.85
C ALA A 579 14.80 103.87 23.06
N THR A 580 13.88 104.32 23.91
CA THR A 580 13.77 105.73 24.34
C THR A 580 14.71 106.06 25.49
N GLU A 581 15.31 105.05 26.12
CA GLU A 581 16.28 105.22 27.19
C GLU A 581 17.26 104.04 27.17
N ILE A 582 18.56 104.33 27.27
CA ILE A 582 19.60 103.32 27.46
C ILE A 582 20.30 103.63 28.77
N THR A 583 20.25 102.70 29.73
CA THR A 583 20.89 102.88 31.04
C THR A 583 21.99 101.85 31.26
N PHE A 584 23.11 102.30 31.83
CA PHE A 584 24.21 101.46 32.28
C PHE A 584 24.25 101.48 33.81
N ASN A 585 24.01 100.33 34.41
CA ASN A 585 23.90 100.16 35.85
C ASN A 585 25.04 99.26 36.35
N THR A 586 25.67 99.61 37.48
CA THR A 586 26.70 98.77 38.12
C THR A 586 26.43 98.62 39.62
N THR A 587 27.04 97.62 40.25
CA THR A 587 26.94 97.35 41.70
C THR A 587 28.33 97.09 42.29
N ALA A 588 28.45 97.15 43.62
CA ALA A 588 29.70 96.90 44.32
C ALA A 588 30.02 95.42 44.54
N GLY A 589 29.03 94.51 44.48
CA GLY A 589 29.20 93.09 44.82
C GLY A 589 28.60 92.12 43.80
N VAL A 590 29.27 90.99 43.58
CA VAL A 590 29.02 90.01 42.50
C VAL A 590 27.69 89.22 42.60
N THR A 591 26.94 89.34 43.69
CA THR A 591 25.64 88.66 43.90
C THR A 591 24.45 89.62 44.03
N THR A 592 24.65 90.91 43.81
CA THR A 592 23.60 91.93 43.95
C THR A 592 22.78 92.04 42.67
N ARG A 593 21.45 91.89 42.75
CA ARG A 593 20.57 91.78 41.57
C ARG A 593 20.09 93.10 40.97
N THR A 594 20.15 94.21 41.72
CA THR A 594 19.71 95.54 41.25
C THR A 594 20.89 96.51 41.35
N GLY A 595 21.37 97.00 40.21
CA GLY A 595 22.47 97.97 40.15
C GLY A 595 22.03 99.41 40.38
N THR A 596 22.99 100.30 40.62
CA THR A 596 22.81 101.76 40.59
C THR A 596 23.18 102.30 39.22
N GLN A 597 22.37 103.21 38.66
CA GLN A 597 22.65 103.85 37.37
C GLN A 597 23.94 104.67 37.43
N ARG A 598 24.84 104.43 36.49
CA ARG A 598 26.12 105.16 36.33
C ARG A 598 26.15 106.03 35.10
N MET A 599 25.49 105.58 34.04
CA MET A 599 25.32 106.35 32.81
C MET A 599 23.92 106.14 32.28
N LYS A 600 23.35 107.19 31.71
CA LYS A 600 22.09 107.14 30.98
C LYS A 600 22.21 107.93 29.68
N ILE A 601 21.65 107.38 28.62
CA ILE A 601 21.31 108.10 27.38
C ILE A 601 19.79 108.23 27.35
N ALA A 602 19.29 109.46 27.39
CA ALA A 602 17.86 109.75 27.37
C ALA A 602 17.36 110.04 25.94
N SER A 603 16.04 109.99 25.74
CA SER A 603 15.41 110.18 24.43
C SER A 603 15.64 111.56 23.80
N ASP A 604 16.01 112.56 24.61
CA ASP A 604 16.37 113.91 24.16
C ASP A 604 17.83 114.00 23.66
N GLY A 605 18.56 112.88 23.66
CA GLY A 605 19.97 112.79 23.26
C GLY A 605 20.96 113.14 24.37
N GLY A 606 20.49 113.47 25.58
CA GLY A 606 21.35 113.78 26.72
C GLY A 606 22.10 112.56 27.25
N ILE A 607 23.40 112.73 27.53
CA ILE A 607 24.22 111.74 28.23
C ILE A 607 24.40 112.18 29.68
N HIS A 608 23.82 111.43 30.63
CA HIS A 608 23.92 111.70 32.06
C HIS A 608 24.89 110.72 32.72
N MET A 609 25.94 111.21 33.38
CA MET A 609 26.88 110.39 34.16
C MET A 609 26.69 110.64 35.65
N ALA A 610 26.50 109.59 36.46
CA ALA A 610 26.16 109.69 37.88
C ALA A 610 27.25 109.10 38.79
N GLY A 611 27.76 109.91 39.72
CA GLY A 611 28.70 109.50 40.76
C GLY A 611 30.13 109.25 40.26
N MET A 612 30.67 110.13 39.40
CA MET A 612 32.08 110.09 39.00
C MET A 612 32.96 110.16 40.26
N LYS A 613 33.74 109.12 40.51
CA LYS A 613 34.68 109.09 41.62
C LYS A 613 35.91 109.92 41.23
N SER A 614 36.21 111.00 41.93
CA SER A 614 37.49 111.70 41.77
C SER A 614 38.60 110.77 42.32
N GLY A 615 39.29 110.02 41.46
CA GLY A 615 40.27 109.03 41.91
C GLY A 615 41.19 108.46 40.83
N THR A 616 42.33 109.12 40.66
CA THR A 616 43.70 108.68 40.29
C THR A 616 44.01 107.64 39.20
N ASP A 617 43.07 106.89 38.61
CA ASP A 617 43.37 106.05 37.44
C ASP A 617 42.71 106.62 36.17
N GLN A 618 43.57 107.24 35.34
CA GLN A 618 43.32 107.98 34.08
C GLN A 618 42.82 109.44 34.27
N ALA A 619 43.53 110.50 33.87
CA ALA A 619 44.67 110.61 32.96
C ALA A 619 45.92 111.14 33.70
N ASN A 620 46.97 110.33 33.79
CA ASN A 620 48.32 110.91 33.77
C ASN A 620 48.58 111.25 32.30
N ALA A 621 47.96 112.34 31.83
CA ALA A 621 48.25 112.91 30.53
C ALA A 621 49.69 113.43 30.59
N GLY A 622 50.59 112.75 29.90
CA GLY A 622 51.93 113.29 29.68
C GLY A 622 51.82 114.60 28.92
N ALA A 623 51.99 115.71 29.63
CA ALA A 623 52.41 117.07 29.26
C ALA A 623 51.89 117.79 27.99
N ASP A 624 51.20 117.18 27.02
CA ASP A 624 50.81 117.84 25.76
C ASP A 624 49.45 117.36 25.16
N ALA A 625 48.44 117.12 25.99
CA ALA A 625 47.06 116.96 25.51
C ALA A 625 46.10 117.73 26.43
N GLY A 626 45.31 118.64 25.85
CA GLY A 626 44.33 119.44 26.58
C GLY A 626 43.34 118.55 27.33
N GLU A 627 43.31 118.70 28.66
CA GLU A 627 42.33 118.04 29.51
C GLU A 627 40.96 118.69 29.32
N LEU A 628 39.96 117.88 28.94
CA LEU A 628 38.57 118.28 28.85
C LEU A 628 37.98 118.35 30.27
N TYR A 629 37.89 119.55 30.84
CA TYR A 629 37.17 119.79 32.10
C TYR A 629 35.67 119.80 31.86
N PHE A 630 34.94 118.88 32.50
CA PHE A 630 33.48 118.96 32.61
C PHE A 630 33.14 119.90 33.78
N ASP A 631 32.81 121.15 33.49
CA ASP A 631 32.24 122.07 34.48
C ASP A 631 30.79 121.66 34.74
N THR A 632 30.48 121.27 35.98
CA THR A 632 29.11 120.91 36.40
C THR A 632 28.37 122.07 37.04
N ASN A 633 28.93 123.28 37.03
CA ASN A 633 28.27 124.46 37.57
C ASN A 633 28.03 125.48 36.44
N ASP A 634 26.78 125.50 35.98
CA ASP A 634 26.12 126.48 35.10
C ASP A 634 26.23 126.26 33.57
N ASP A 635 25.05 126.00 32.98
CA ASP A 635 24.67 126.09 31.57
C ASP A 635 25.43 125.26 30.53
N ASN A 636 25.38 123.93 30.70
CA ASN A 636 25.26 122.88 29.65
C ASN A 636 25.87 123.13 28.25
N THR A 637 27.01 123.81 28.16
CA THR A 637 27.69 124.14 26.91
C THR A 637 29.20 123.99 27.07
N VAL A 638 29.75 122.92 26.50
CA VAL A 638 31.19 122.76 26.33
C VAL A 638 31.59 123.54 25.07
N LYS A 639 32.33 124.65 25.24
CA LYS A 639 32.97 125.35 24.11
C LYS A 639 34.38 124.80 23.93
N MET A 640 34.61 124.00 22.89
CA MET A 640 35.96 123.63 22.47
C MET A 640 36.50 124.72 21.53
N GLY A 641 37.49 125.48 22.01
CA GLY A 641 38.28 126.38 21.18
C GLY A 641 39.34 125.62 20.39
N VAL A 642 39.62 126.08 19.16
CA VAL A 642 40.65 125.56 18.25
C VAL A 642 42.03 125.63 18.88
#